data_AF-G0R2Q2-F1
#
_entry.id   AF-G0R2Q2-F1
#
_cell.length_a   1.000
_cell.length_b   1.000
_cell.length_c   1.000
_cell.angle_alpha   90.00
_cell.angle_beta   90.00
_cell.angle_gamma   90.00
#
_symmetry.space_group_name_H-M   'P 1'
#
loop_
_entity.id
_entity.type
_entity.pdbx_description
1 polymer ?
#
loop_
_entity_poly.entity_id
_entity_poly.type
_entity_poly.pdbx_seq_one_letter_code
_entity_poly.pdbx_strand_id
1 'polypeptide(L)'
;QWIDWLTEEKILSEDNQEKKIQILNLFEKALEEGYFIEIGKMYIKYSHELLEEKIITKNKFKIITEKVLGIFIQDFYIGSDIFKLARDIEYEQIKNYKEDEKQYKDSQNYIQQLYQRELKQCLVNLQMIWLEYQNFEKNKTLLEEGKKNFEKNMNENMSLILDLEENYENQTEKEQFLKELIELQEKDEKKRISNEKVINFFERSLQENLTNLNIWNCFLEFLKKKKIPILKQKIVYQRALKLFPNDLNITLGFLRIQEKNSVFFEELYASFQSIIGNFEHQKECQYILFQNFIAFSVRKMLEVDQIKEETIQNMRIVQENALQYFQNEENENLEIEILLKWAEIEYHIVKDIKKGQSVCEKIVRKYGNYLKNWIKYIELEKNCVKNIQNLRSIIKRMIEYVKDDILGSLNIWVDFEQLYGNLENIENIEDKIIEKSKEVLLNQEEEDDIEVNLTQNQENLNLNKKRKNQEYEEEEGNNIFKKNKGNNNQEIKKNEKQIKNNNQENIQHIQTVFIKNLPTHYSEQEINNLFENQQNIKSIRIVKKGKKGLAYIDFLNQEEAEKACKQANNLKIDDNHILYVALSAPPKEKKEEINLTLFLNNLPFEIKEEEIQKQFQDIQIKEIRIIKDDKGLCRGYSYIEFQDENDVQKALQLIKQNPFILGRKINCQIAKNKEEILQNKESHYTVFLKNISFKTRESDIREFFTNYIIDQILIAKDLDGKPKGYAYVSFKDQNTLYKVLQIKKGIIKNREFEILKSDRQITNRKYIYFFNYFLLFFLFLETLIKWKQNIKKIKQMMISDNFLNEIFNNKKYRIDKKIFGYIFYNINISFYFFRIFIIYFLYKQQKYQKKNQKKLNFCNK
;
A
#
# COMPACT_ATOMS: atom_id res chain seq x y z
N GLN A 1 39.35 5.87 -8.97
CA GLN A 1 38.93 6.55 -7.73
C GLN A 1 38.82 5.58 -6.56
N TRP A 2 37.82 4.69 -6.50
CA TRP A 2 37.70 3.76 -5.37
C TRP A 2 38.91 2.83 -5.20
N ILE A 3 39.43 2.28 -6.31
CA ILE A 3 40.64 1.43 -6.30
C ILE A 3 41.83 2.23 -5.76
N ASP A 4 42.08 3.42 -6.32
CA ASP A 4 43.18 4.29 -5.91
C ASP A 4 43.12 4.64 -4.41
N TRP A 5 41.93 5.00 -3.92
CA TRP A 5 41.73 5.33 -2.51
C TRP A 5 41.98 4.11 -1.61
N LEU A 6 41.49 2.94 -1.99
CA LEU A 6 41.71 1.70 -1.23
C LEU A 6 43.19 1.28 -1.24
N THR A 7 43.92 1.50 -2.33
CA THR A 7 45.36 1.23 -2.38
C THR A 7 46.16 2.19 -1.51
N GLU A 8 45.81 3.48 -1.51
CA GLU A 8 46.44 4.49 -0.65
C GLU A 8 46.17 4.20 0.84
N GLU A 9 44.92 3.93 1.22
CA GLU A 9 44.57 3.60 2.61
C GLU A 9 45.26 2.32 3.07
N LYS A 10 45.41 1.31 2.19
CA LYS A 10 46.15 0.09 2.50
C LYS A 10 47.60 0.42 2.90
N ILE A 11 48.29 1.25 2.11
CA ILE A 11 49.68 1.69 2.38
C ILE A 11 49.75 2.46 3.71
N LEU A 12 48.80 3.36 3.97
CA LEU A 12 48.78 4.18 5.18
C LEU A 12 48.43 3.40 6.47
N SER A 13 47.91 2.18 6.34
CA SER A 13 47.42 1.36 7.46
C SER A 13 48.40 0.31 7.96
N GLU A 14 49.58 0.19 7.35
CA GLU A 14 50.58 -0.86 7.67
C GLU A 14 50.89 -0.93 9.18
N ASP A 15 50.93 0.23 9.85
CA ASP A 15 51.30 0.34 11.26
C ASP A 15 50.12 0.25 12.26
N ASN A 16 48.85 0.29 11.83
CA ASN A 16 47.70 0.38 12.74
C ASN A 16 46.60 -0.65 12.46
N GLN A 17 46.44 -1.63 13.36
CA GLN A 17 45.45 -2.70 13.27
C GLN A 17 43.99 -2.21 13.22
N GLU A 18 43.65 -1.11 13.89
CA GLU A 18 42.28 -0.57 13.86
C GLU A 18 41.94 0.01 12.49
N LYS A 19 42.90 0.71 11.86
CA LYS A 19 42.74 1.23 10.50
C LYS A 19 42.58 0.09 9.49
N LYS A 20 43.34 -1.01 9.64
CA LYS A 20 43.20 -2.19 8.79
C LYS A 20 41.78 -2.78 8.82
N ILE A 21 41.11 -2.78 9.98
CA ILE A 21 39.72 -3.22 10.11
C ILE A 21 38.74 -2.20 9.49
N GLN A 22 39.01 -0.90 9.64
CA GLN A 22 38.18 0.14 9.02
C GLN A 22 38.18 0.08 7.49
N ILE A 23 39.29 -0.32 6.87
CA ILE A 23 39.38 -0.54 5.41
C ILE A 23 38.38 -1.59 4.93
N LEU A 24 38.08 -2.64 5.72
CA LEU A 24 37.04 -3.61 5.35
C LEU A 24 35.67 -2.94 5.18
N ASN A 25 35.35 -1.97 6.03
CA ASN A 25 34.10 -1.21 5.92
C ASN A 25 34.13 -0.28 4.69
N LEU A 26 35.31 0.18 4.24
CA LEU A 26 35.44 0.93 2.99
C LEU A 26 35.18 0.03 1.76
N PHE A 27 35.69 -1.21 1.77
CA PHE A 27 35.34 -2.20 0.74
C PHE A 27 33.83 -2.47 0.69
N GLU A 28 33.17 -2.59 1.85
CA GLU A 28 31.71 -2.77 1.90
C GLU A 28 30.96 -1.57 1.32
N LYS A 29 31.37 -0.33 1.66
CA LYS A 29 30.80 0.89 1.06
C LYS A 29 31.01 0.95 -0.45
N ALA A 30 32.19 0.60 -0.94
CA ALA A 30 32.48 0.60 -2.37
C ALA A 30 31.55 -0.36 -3.14
N LEU A 31 31.33 -1.57 -2.61
CA LEU A 31 30.43 -2.56 -3.19
C LEU A 31 28.94 -2.20 -3.06
N GLU A 32 28.56 -1.34 -2.10
CA GLU A 32 27.21 -0.77 -2.02
C GLU A 32 26.98 0.33 -3.05
N GLU A 33 28.01 1.07 -3.45
CA GLU A 33 27.91 2.16 -4.44
C GLU A 33 27.90 1.68 -5.89
N GLY A 34 28.48 0.51 -6.18
CA GLY A 34 28.58 0.02 -7.55
C GLY A 34 28.99 -1.44 -7.69
N TYR A 35 28.84 -1.94 -8.91
CA TYR A 35 29.27 -3.25 -9.31
C TYR A 35 30.75 -3.21 -9.75
N PHE A 36 31.66 -3.42 -8.79
CA PHE A 36 33.10 -3.33 -9.02
C PHE A 36 33.79 -4.68 -8.84
N ILE A 37 34.11 -5.33 -9.95
CA ILE A 37 34.69 -6.68 -9.99
C ILE A 37 36.06 -6.71 -9.30
N GLU A 38 36.95 -5.77 -9.66
CA GLU A 38 38.31 -5.72 -9.10
C GLU A 38 38.30 -5.43 -7.61
N ILE A 39 37.37 -4.58 -7.14
CA ILE A 39 37.21 -4.29 -5.71
C ILE A 39 36.76 -5.55 -4.96
N GLY A 40 35.86 -6.36 -5.54
CA GLY A 40 35.48 -7.65 -4.97
C GLY A 40 36.66 -8.62 -4.86
N LYS A 41 37.49 -8.72 -5.91
CA LYS A 41 38.72 -9.54 -5.91
C LYS A 41 39.74 -9.04 -4.88
N MET A 42 39.95 -7.73 -4.80
CA MET A 42 40.81 -7.08 -3.81
C MET A 42 40.30 -7.31 -2.38
N TYR A 43 38.98 -7.26 -2.16
CA TYR A 43 38.40 -7.44 -0.83
C TYR A 43 38.69 -8.84 -0.29
N ILE A 44 38.54 -9.88 -1.12
CA ILE A 44 38.87 -11.26 -0.74
C ILE A 44 40.38 -11.38 -0.44
N LYS A 45 41.25 -10.88 -1.33
CA LYS A 45 42.71 -10.93 -1.14
C LYS A 45 43.15 -10.22 0.13
N TYR A 46 42.65 -9.01 0.37
CA TYR A 46 42.98 -8.23 1.56
C TYR A 46 42.44 -8.90 2.84
N SER A 47 41.24 -9.48 2.79
CA SER A 47 40.71 -10.23 3.93
C SER A 47 41.53 -11.49 4.25
N HIS A 48 42.19 -12.08 3.24
CA HIS A 48 43.13 -13.18 3.42
C HIS A 48 44.44 -12.71 4.07
N GLU A 49 45.03 -11.60 3.61
CA GLU A 49 46.22 -11.01 4.24
C GLU A 49 45.99 -10.75 5.74
N LEU A 50 44.84 -10.19 6.10
CA LEU A 50 44.48 -9.96 7.51
C LEU A 50 44.21 -11.23 8.32
N LEU A 51 43.88 -12.34 7.65
CA LEU A 51 43.77 -13.65 8.29
C LEU A 51 45.16 -14.22 8.59
N GLU A 52 46.13 -14.04 7.68
CA GLU A 52 47.52 -14.44 7.91
C GLU A 52 48.15 -13.67 9.06
N GLU A 53 47.87 -12.36 9.15
CA GLU A 53 48.27 -11.50 10.26
C GLU A 53 47.50 -11.81 11.58
N LYS A 54 46.55 -12.75 11.58
CA LYS A 54 45.68 -13.13 12.72
C LYS A 54 44.82 -11.98 13.29
N ILE A 55 44.61 -10.92 12.51
CA ILE A 55 43.73 -9.80 12.89
C ILE A 55 42.26 -10.20 12.77
N ILE A 56 41.93 -11.03 11.78
CA ILE A 56 40.57 -11.49 11.49
C ILE A 56 40.42 -12.97 11.82
N THR A 57 39.21 -13.38 12.25
CA THR A 57 38.87 -14.80 12.42
C THR A 57 38.45 -15.46 11.10
N LYS A 58 38.72 -16.76 10.96
CA LYS A 58 38.32 -17.56 9.77
C LYS A 58 36.83 -17.45 9.45
N ASN A 59 35.96 -17.34 10.47
CA ASN A 59 34.53 -17.15 10.26
C ASN A 59 34.21 -15.80 9.59
N LYS A 60 34.91 -14.73 9.97
CA LYS A 60 34.73 -13.41 9.36
C LYS A 60 35.26 -13.39 7.93
N PHE A 61 36.37 -14.06 7.63
CA PHE A 61 36.83 -14.29 6.25
C PHE A 61 35.75 -15.00 5.42
N LYS A 62 35.21 -16.13 5.90
CA LYS A 62 34.13 -16.85 5.21
C LYS A 62 32.90 -15.96 4.96
N ILE A 63 32.49 -15.14 5.93
CA ILE A 63 31.37 -14.21 5.75
C ILE A 63 31.67 -13.19 4.65
N ILE A 64 32.89 -12.65 4.58
CA ILE A 64 33.32 -11.71 3.54
C ILE A 64 33.28 -12.37 2.17
N THR A 65 33.89 -13.56 2.03
CA THR A 65 33.89 -14.33 0.78
C THR A 65 32.47 -14.65 0.32
N GLU A 66 31.58 -15.03 1.24
CA GLU A 66 30.17 -15.29 0.95
C GLU A 66 29.40 -14.04 0.52
N LYS A 67 29.69 -12.87 1.10
CA LYS A 67 29.12 -11.59 0.66
C LYS A 67 29.55 -11.26 -0.76
N VAL A 68 30.85 -11.38 -1.08
CA VAL A 68 31.38 -11.10 -2.42
C VAL A 68 30.81 -12.09 -3.43
N LEU A 69 30.81 -13.39 -3.13
CA LEU A 69 30.16 -14.40 -3.98
C LEU A 69 28.68 -14.05 -4.21
N GLY A 70 27.93 -13.64 -3.18
CA GLY A 70 26.52 -13.27 -3.31
C GLY A 70 26.24 -12.13 -4.30
N ILE A 71 27.23 -11.29 -4.62
CA ILE A 71 27.11 -10.21 -5.61
C ILE A 71 27.39 -10.72 -7.03
N PHE A 72 28.45 -11.53 -7.19
CA PHE A 72 29.00 -11.88 -8.51
C PHE A 72 28.64 -13.29 -9.00
N ILE A 73 27.99 -14.13 -8.17
CA ILE A 73 27.73 -15.55 -8.46
C ILE A 73 26.91 -15.82 -9.74
N GLN A 74 26.10 -14.86 -10.18
CA GLN A 74 25.25 -14.99 -11.38
C GLN A 74 25.95 -14.56 -12.67
N ASP A 75 27.11 -13.90 -12.54
CA ASP A 75 27.90 -13.44 -13.68
C ASP A 75 28.59 -14.63 -14.34
N PHE A 76 28.36 -14.82 -15.64
CA PHE A 76 28.81 -16.01 -16.35
C PHE A 76 30.34 -16.17 -16.33
N TYR A 77 31.08 -15.08 -16.54
CA TYR A 77 32.54 -15.09 -16.60
C TYR A 77 33.16 -14.84 -15.21
N ILE A 78 32.71 -13.78 -14.54
CA ILE A 78 33.34 -13.30 -13.30
C ILE A 78 33.03 -14.21 -12.10
N GLY A 79 31.87 -14.86 -12.10
CA GLY A 79 31.49 -15.79 -11.04
C GLY A 79 32.52 -16.92 -10.88
N SER A 80 32.99 -17.50 -12.00
CA SER A 80 33.98 -18.59 -11.98
C SER A 80 35.34 -18.12 -11.45
N ASP A 81 35.79 -16.93 -11.86
CA ASP A 81 37.02 -16.31 -11.37
C ASP A 81 37.03 -16.16 -9.85
N ILE A 82 35.93 -15.68 -9.27
CA ILE A 82 35.82 -15.42 -7.83
C ILE A 82 35.73 -16.74 -7.05
N PHE A 83 35.01 -17.73 -7.58
CA PHE A 83 35.01 -19.08 -7.00
C PHE A 83 36.40 -19.70 -7.01
N LYS A 84 37.15 -19.56 -8.11
CA LYS A 84 38.53 -20.03 -8.22
C LYS A 84 39.43 -19.33 -7.20
N LEU A 85 39.37 -18.01 -7.11
CA LEU A 85 40.12 -17.22 -6.11
C LEU A 85 39.82 -17.69 -4.68
N ALA A 86 38.55 -17.90 -4.34
CA ALA A 86 38.15 -18.38 -3.02
C ALA A 86 38.67 -19.80 -2.73
N ARG A 87 38.69 -20.69 -3.74
CA ARG A 87 39.26 -22.03 -3.61
C ARG A 87 40.78 -22.01 -3.43
N ASP A 88 41.48 -21.23 -4.25
CA ASP A 88 42.94 -21.16 -4.21
C ASP A 88 43.43 -20.75 -2.82
N ILE A 89 42.78 -19.74 -2.22
CA ILE A 89 43.07 -19.27 -0.85
C ILE A 89 42.78 -20.35 0.20
N GLU A 90 41.67 -21.08 0.10
CA GLU A 90 41.36 -22.15 1.04
C GLU A 90 42.28 -23.37 0.87
N TYR A 91 42.76 -23.66 -0.34
CA TYR A 91 43.77 -24.69 -0.58
C TYR A 91 45.13 -24.31 0.03
N GLU A 92 45.52 -23.03 -0.02
CA GLU A 92 46.71 -22.52 0.67
C GLU A 92 46.59 -22.69 2.19
N GLN A 93 45.42 -22.35 2.75
CA GLN A 93 45.13 -22.57 4.17
C GLN A 93 45.24 -24.05 4.58
N ILE A 94 44.74 -24.98 3.77
CA ILE A 94 44.83 -26.42 4.07
C ILE A 94 46.29 -26.88 4.21
N LYS A 95 47.23 -26.31 3.44
CA LYS A 95 48.65 -26.65 3.55
C LYS A 95 49.21 -26.27 4.93
N ASN A 96 48.72 -25.18 5.51
CA ASN A 96 49.15 -24.66 6.81
C ASN A 96 48.51 -25.43 7.99
N TYR A 97 47.34 -26.07 7.80
CA TYR A 97 46.59 -26.75 8.87
C TYR A 97 46.81 -28.26 8.95
N LYS A 98 47.85 -28.82 8.33
CA LYS A 98 48.09 -30.28 8.33
C LYS A 98 48.21 -30.89 9.73
N GLU A 99 48.55 -30.09 10.74
CA GLU A 99 48.70 -30.53 12.13
C GLU A 99 47.39 -30.44 12.95
N ASP A 100 46.42 -29.62 12.53
CA ASP A 100 45.14 -29.39 13.23
C ASP A 100 43.95 -30.08 12.52
N GLU A 101 43.64 -31.33 12.92
CA GLU A 101 42.60 -32.15 12.26
C GLU A 101 41.22 -31.48 12.15
N LYS A 102 40.83 -30.66 13.13
CA LYS A 102 39.53 -29.96 13.12
C LYS A 102 39.50 -28.87 12.06
N GLN A 103 40.52 -28.01 12.02
CA GLN A 103 40.58 -26.90 11.08
C GLN A 103 40.79 -27.38 9.64
N TYR A 104 41.51 -28.49 9.47
CA TYR A 104 41.67 -29.19 8.21
C TYR A 104 40.31 -29.68 7.65
N LYS A 105 39.53 -30.42 8.47
CA LYS A 105 38.18 -30.89 8.08
C LYS A 105 37.24 -29.73 7.78
N ASP A 106 37.30 -28.64 8.55
CA ASP A 106 36.44 -27.46 8.34
C ASP A 106 36.76 -26.70 7.04
N SER A 107 38.02 -26.65 6.61
CA SER A 107 38.37 -26.10 5.28
C SER A 107 38.00 -27.06 4.15
N GLN A 108 38.21 -28.37 4.32
CA GLN A 108 37.77 -29.36 3.33
C GLN A 108 36.25 -29.30 3.08
N ASN A 109 35.45 -29.22 4.15
CA ASN A 109 33.99 -29.06 4.05
C ASN A 109 33.60 -27.76 3.35
N TYR A 110 34.35 -26.68 3.56
CA TYR A 110 34.06 -25.41 2.92
C TYR A 110 34.39 -25.42 1.41
N ILE A 111 35.52 -26.00 1.02
CA ILE A 111 35.87 -26.20 -0.40
C ILE A 111 34.83 -27.08 -1.10
N GLN A 112 34.38 -28.15 -0.45
CA GLN A 112 33.29 -28.99 -0.95
C GLN A 112 32.01 -28.19 -1.18
N GLN A 113 31.65 -27.30 -0.24
CA GLN A 113 30.49 -26.41 -0.39
C GLN A 113 30.66 -25.43 -1.55
N LEU A 114 31.86 -24.90 -1.78
CA LEU A 114 32.14 -24.01 -2.91
C LEU A 114 31.93 -24.73 -4.25
N TYR A 115 32.51 -25.93 -4.43
CA TYR A 115 32.28 -26.71 -5.65
C TYR A 115 30.81 -27.05 -5.88
N GLN A 116 30.10 -27.50 -4.84
CA GLN A 116 28.68 -27.83 -4.96
C GLN A 116 27.82 -26.62 -5.32
N ARG A 117 28.22 -25.41 -4.91
CA ARG A 117 27.53 -24.18 -5.26
C ARG A 117 27.86 -23.73 -6.68
N GLU A 118 29.12 -23.84 -7.08
CA GLU A 118 29.53 -23.53 -8.44
C GLU A 118 28.85 -24.46 -9.46
N LEU A 119 28.80 -25.77 -9.18
CA LEU A 119 28.09 -26.75 -10.02
C LEU A 119 26.57 -26.53 -10.12
N LYS A 120 25.98 -25.83 -9.14
CA LYS A 120 24.57 -25.42 -9.20
C LYS A 120 24.36 -24.20 -10.10
N GLN A 121 25.40 -23.40 -10.32
CA GLN A 121 25.35 -22.29 -11.26
C GLN A 121 25.81 -22.75 -12.65
N CYS A 122 25.38 -22.03 -13.67
CA CYS A 122 25.81 -22.26 -15.04
C CYS A 122 26.81 -21.16 -15.40
N LEU A 123 28.08 -21.46 -15.14
CA LEU A 123 29.24 -20.58 -15.29
C LEU A 123 30.18 -21.11 -16.37
N VAL A 124 31.14 -20.27 -16.78
CA VAL A 124 32.20 -20.66 -17.71
C VAL A 124 33.01 -21.83 -17.17
N ASN A 125 33.52 -22.68 -18.06
CA ASN A 125 34.41 -23.81 -17.75
C ASN A 125 33.81 -24.86 -16.79
N LEU A 126 32.48 -24.98 -16.72
CA LEU A 126 31.78 -25.96 -15.87
C LEU A 126 32.30 -27.40 -16.03
N GLN A 127 32.75 -27.77 -17.24
CA GLN A 127 33.36 -29.08 -17.52
C GLN A 127 34.68 -29.30 -16.76
N MET A 128 35.55 -28.30 -16.71
CA MET A 128 36.82 -28.38 -15.99
C MET A 128 36.58 -28.46 -14.48
N ILE A 129 35.65 -27.66 -13.97
CA ILE A 129 35.27 -27.66 -12.54
C ILE A 129 34.69 -29.02 -12.13
N TRP A 130 33.90 -29.65 -13.01
CA TRP A 130 33.40 -31.00 -12.76
C TRP A 130 34.53 -32.03 -12.66
N LEU A 131 35.54 -31.96 -13.54
CA LEU A 131 36.72 -32.83 -13.45
C LEU A 131 37.52 -32.60 -12.16
N GLU A 132 37.70 -31.35 -11.75
CA GLU A 132 38.34 -31.00 -10.47
C GLU A 132 37.56 -31.57 -9.28
N TYR A 133 36.24 -31.42 -9.27
CA TYR A 133 35.38 -31.94 -8.21
C TYR A 133 35.36 -33.47 -8.16
N GLN A 134 35.38 -34.14 -9.32
CA GLN A 134 35.50 -35.60 -9.38
C GLN A 134 36.80 -36.12 -8.75
N ASN A 135 37.90 -35.40 -8.96
CA ASN A 135 39.20 -35.75 -8.37
C ASN A 135 39.24 -35.44 -6.86
N PHE A 136 38.52 -34.42 -6.41
CA PHE A 136 38.48 -34.00 -5.02
C PHE A 136 37.54 -34.85 -4.15
N GLU A 137 36.32 -35.13 -4.63
CA GLU A 137 35.26 -35.74 -3.82
C GLU A 137 35.33 -37.27 -3.84
N LYS A 138 35.50 -37.87 -2.65
CA LYS A 138 35.53 -39.34 -2.49
C LYS A 138 34.17 -39.93 -2.13
N ASN A 139 33.21 -39.10 -1.68
CA ASN A 139 31.88 -39.58 -1.30
C ASN A 139 30.97 -39.78 -2.52
N LYS A 140 30.50 -41.01 -2.73
CA LYS A 140 29.67 -41.37 -3.89
C LYS A 140 28.34 -40.61 -3.98
N THR A 141 27.68 -40.35 -2.85
CA THR A 141 26.38 -39.67 -2.81
C THR A 141 26.46 -38.21 -3.27
N LEU A 142 27.44 -37.46 -2.76
CA LEU A 142 27.66 -36.07 -3.13
C LEU A 142 28.20 -35.93 -4.55
N LEU A 143 28.89 -36.96 -5.05
CA LEU A 143 29.29 -37.04 -6.45
C LEU A 143 28.09 -37.23 -7.38
N GLU A 144 27.13 -38.09 -7.03
CA GLU A 144 25.90 -38.26 -7.79
C GLU A 144 25.04 -36.98 -7.80
N GLU A 145 24.93 -36.28 -6.68
CA GLU A 145 24.25 -34.98 -6.61
C GLU A 145 24.93 -33.91 -7.46
N GLY A 146 26.27 -33.82 -7.39
CA GLY A 146 27.05 -32.93 -8.24
C GLY A 146 26.85 -33.24 -9.73
N LYS A 147 26.83 -34.53 -10.10
CA LYS A 147 26.61 -34.98 -11.48
C LYS A 147 25.25 -34.57 -12.01
N LYS A 148 24.19 -34.72 -11.22
CA LYS A 148 22.83 -34.29 -11.62
C LYS A 148 22.77 -32.78 -11.86
N ASN A 149 23.40 -31.98 -11.01
CA ASN A 149 23.44 -30.52 -11.18
C ASN A 149 24.25 -30.12 -12.42
N PHE A 150 25.39 -30.77 -12.63
CA PHE A 150 26.22 -30.59 -13.81
C PHE A 150 25.46 -30.90 -15.11
N GLU A 151 24.84 -32.09 -15.21
CA GLU A 151 24.09 -32.50 -16.39
C GLU A 151 22.91 -31.56 -16.65
N LYS A 152 22.20 -31.13 -15.61
CA LYS A 152 21.10 -30.16 -15.74
C LYS A 152 21.61 -28.83 -16.31
N ASN A 153 22.68 -28.27 -15.75
CA ASN A 153 23.19 -26.97 -16.18
C ASN A 153 23.79 -27.04 -17.59
N MET A 154 24.54 -28.09 -17.92
CA MET A 154 25.09 -28.29 -19.25
C MET A 154 24.03 -28.49 -20.33
N ASN A 155 23.01 -29.32 -20.06
CA ASN A 155 22.03 -29.70 -21.09
C ASN A 155 20.90 -28.68 -21.24
N GLU A 156 20.49 -28.02 -20.16
CA GLU A 156 19.27 -27.18 -20.18
C GLU A 156 19.53 -25.67 -20.09
N ASN A 157 20.59 -25.25 -19.39
CA ASN A 157 20.84 -23.84 -19.06
C ASN A 157 21.97 -23.23 -19.89
N MET A 158 22.97 -24.02 -20.29
CA MET A 158 24.18 -23.53 -20.96
C MET A 158 23.88 -22.88 -22.30
N SER A 159 23.06 -23.51 -23.16
CA SER A 159 22.68 -22.93 -24.45
C SER A 159 21.97 -21.58 -24.27
N LEU A 160 20.93 -21.55 -23.44
CA LEU A 160 20.17 -20.34 -23.16
C LEU A 160 21.06 -19.22 -22.59
N ILE A 161 22.03 -19.54 -21.73
CA ILE A 161 22.92 -18.53 -21.17
C ILE A 161 23.91 -18.00 -22.21
N LEU A 162 24.46 -18.87 -23.06
CA LEU A 162 25.34 -18.43 -24.15
C LEU A 162 24.57 -17.52 -25.12
N ASP A 163 23.35 -17.89 -25.49
CA ASP A 163 22.49 -17.08 -26.36
C ASP A 163 22.22 -15.70 -25.72
N LEU A 164 22.00 -15.63 -24.39
CA LEU A 164 21.80 -14.38 -23.67
C LEU A 164 23.07 -13.52 -23.62
N GLU A 165 24.24 -14.11 -23.40
CA GLU A 165 25.51 -13.38 -23.37
C GLU A 165 25.89 -12.87 -24.77
N GLU A 166 25.69 -13.67 -25.81
CA GLU A 166 25.92 -13.26 -27.21
C GLU A 166 24.96 -12.13 -27.61
N ASN A 167 23.68 -12.23 -27.26
CA ASN A 167 22.71 -11.17 -27.49
C ASN A 167 23.05 -9.90 -26.70
N TYR A 168 23.52 -10.04 -25.45
CA TYR A 168 23.98 -8.89 -24.67
C TYR A 168 25.12 -8.19 -25.39
N GLU A 169 26.17 -8.90 -25.81
CA GLU A 169 27.33 -8.32 -26.50
C GLU A 169 26.99 -7.67 -27.84
N ASN A 170 26.10 -8.29 -28.62
CA ASN A 170 25.73 -7.83 -29.96
C ASN A 170 24.82 -6.59 -29.97
N GLN A 171 24.00 -6.37 -28.93
CA GLN A 171 23.09 -5.22 -28.89
C GLN A 171 23.82 -3.94 -28.50
N THR A 172 23.70 -2.90 -29.35
CA THR A 172 24.21 -1.56 -29.10
C THR A 172 23.37 -0.80 -28.06
N GLU A 173 22.05 -1.00 -28.07
CA GLU A 173 21.12 -0.43 -27.09
C GLU A 173 20.77 -1.45 -26.01
N LYS A 174 21.55 -1.49 -24.92
CA LYS A 174 21.34 -2.40 -23.79
C LYS A 174 19.95 -2.28 -23.14
N GLU A 175 19.27 -1.14 -23.29
CA GLU A 175 17.89 -0.97 -22.78
C GLU A 175 16.91 -1.95 -23.43
N GLN A 176 17.02 -2.15 -24.75
CA GLN A 176 16.14 -3.05 -25.49
C GLN A 176 16.36 -4.49 -25.03
N PHE A 177 17.62 -4.91 -24.94
CA PHE A 177 18.01 -6.20 -24.38
C PHE A 177 17.40 -6.44 -23.01
N LEU A 178 17.48 -5.47 -22.10
CA LEU A 178 16.97 -5.62 -20.74
C LEU A 178 15.44 -5.78 -20.70
N LYS A 179 14.71 -5.09 -21.58
CA LYS A 179 13.26 -5.26 -21.71
C LYS A 179 12.92 -6.64 -22.27
N GLU A 180 13.58 -7.05 -23.34
CA GLU A 180 13.44 -8.38 -23.94
C GLU A 180 13.76 -9.48 -22.92
N LEU A 181 14.80 -9.30 -22.11
CA LEU A 181 15.20 -10.24 -21.06
C LEU A 181 14.15 -10.35 -19.95
N ILE A 182 13.48 -9.26 -19.58
CA ILE A 182 12.35 -9.30 -18.64
C ILE A 182 11.17 -10.08 -19.25
N GLU A 183 10.88 -9.87 -20.54
CA GLU A 183 9.82 -10.61 -21.23
C GLU A 183 10.13 -12.11 -21.33
N LEU A 184 11.37 -12.47 -21.69
CA LEU A 184 11.84 -13.84 -21.71
C LEU A 184 11.75 -14.48 -20.33
N GLN A 185 12.10 -13.74 -19.27
CA GLN A 185 11.94 -14.21 -17.90
C GLN A 185 10.47 -14.49 -17.54
N GLU A 186 9.54 -13.70 -18.07
CA GLU A 186 8.10 -13.89 -17.81
C GLU A 186 7.50 -15.05 -18.62
N LYS A 187 8.03 -15.32 -19.81
CA LYS A 187 7.67 -16.46 -20.65
C LYS A 187 8.31 -17.78 -20.19
N ASP A 188 9.41 -17.72 -19.43
CA ASP A 188 10.13 -18.91 -18.98
C ASP A 188 9.43 -19.61 -17.79
N GLU A 189 8.58 -20.59 -18.10
CA GLU A 189 7.87 -21.43 -17.12
C GLU A 189 8.83 -22.19 -16.19
N LYS A 190 10.04 -22.50 -16.65
CA LYS A 190 11.04 -23.26 -15.88
C LYS A 190 11.86 -22.39 -14.92
N LYS A 191 11.68 -21.06 -14.96
CA LYS A 191 12.40 -20.07 -14.11
C LYS A 191 13.92 -20.27 -14.15
N ARG A 192 14.47 -20.58 -15.32
CA ARG A 192 15.92 -20.70 -15.54
C ARG A 192 16.58 -19.34 -15.37
N ILE A 193 15.91 -18.28 -15.83
CA ILE A 193 16.34 -16.89 -15.62
C ILE A 193 15.92 -16.43 -14.22
N SER A 194 16.85 -16.52 -13.28
CA SER A 194 16.64 -16.05 -11.90
C SER A 194 16.54 -14.52 -11.84
N ASN A 195 15.83 -13.97 -10.85
CA ASN A 195 15.80 -12.53 -10.62
C ASN A 195 17.20 -11.95 -10.40
N GLU A 196 18.09 -12.70 -9.78
CA GLU A 196 19.46 -12.29 -9.50
C GLU A 196 20.29 -12.18 -10.77
N LYS A 197 20.02 -13.04 -11.76
CA LYS A 197 20.66 -12.96 -13.09
C LYS A 197 20.19 -11.73 -13.86
N VAL A 198 18.91 -11.40 -13.81
CA VAL A 198 18.39 -10.14 -14.39
C VAL A 198 19.06 -8.92 -13.74
N ILE A 199 19.18 -8.92 -12.40
CA ILE A 199 19.89 -7.85 -11.67
C ILE A 199 21.35 -7.74 -12.12
N ASN A 200 22.04 -8.86 -12.33
CA ASN A 200 23.42 -8.86 -12.81
C ASN A 200 23.56 -8.17 -14.18
N PHE A 201 22.67 -8.46 -15.13
CA PHE A 201 22.66 -7.77 -16.44
C PHE A 201 22.38 -6.27 -16.32
N PHE A 202 21.49 -5.86 -15.40
CA PHE A 202 21.28 -4.45 -15.10
C PHE A 202 22.55 -3.79 -14.57
N GLU A 203 23.23 -4.41 -13.59
CA GLU A 203 24.46 -3.89 -13.00
C GLU A 203 25.60 -3.80 -14.02
N ARG A 204 25.75 -4.80 -14.91
CA ARG A 204 26.71 -4.76 -16.02
C ARG A 204 26.40 -3.63 -17.01
N SER A 205 25.13 -3.48 -17.39
CA SER A 205 24.70 -2.40 -18.31
C SER A 205 24.94 -1.02 -17.72
N LEU A 206 24.72 -0.87 -16.41
CA LEU A 206 24.97 0.38 -15.68
C LEU A 206 26.47 0.67 -15.55
N GLN A 207 27.33 -0.35 -15.45
CA GLN A 207 28.77 -0.16 -15.46
C GLN A 207 29.27 0.45 -16.78
N GLU A 208 28.66 0.06 -17.90
CA GLU A 208 28.98 0.63 -19.23
C GLU A 208 28.43 2.07 -19.37
N ASN A 209 27.20 2.32 -18.91
CA ASN A 209 26.50 3.60 -19.10
C ASN A 209 25.75 4.07 -17.83
N LEU A 210 26.50 4.65 -16.87
CA LEU A 210 25.93 5.10 -15.58
C LEU A 210 24.88 6.22 -15.70
N THR A 211 24.97 7.07 -16.72
CA THR A 211 24.14 8.26 -16.90
C THR A 211 22.82 8.02 -17.63
N ASN A 212 22.56 6.78 -18.10
CA ASN A 212 21.35 6.49 -18.85
C ASN A 212 20.13 6.33 -17.94
N LEU A 213 19.28 7.35 -17.90
CA LEU A 213 18.07 7.40 -17.06
C LEU A 213 17.08 6.25 -17.38
N ASN A 214 16.98 5.81 -18.63
CA ASN A 214 16.02 4.79 -19.01
C ASN A 214 16.37 3.42 -18.43
N ILE A 215 17.66 3.07 -18.39
CA ILE A 215 18.14 1.81 -17.78
C ILE A 215 17.81 1.82 -16.29
N TRP A 216 18.04 2.95 -15.61
CA TRP A 216 17.64 3.12 -14.21
C TRP A 216 16.14 2.97 -14.01
N ASN A 217 15.31 3.63 -14.81
CA ASN A 217 13.85 3.50 -14.71
C ASN A 217 13.39 2.06 -14.91
N CYS A 218 13.89 1.37 -15.94
CA CYS A 218 13.61 -0.05 -16.17
C CYS A 218 14.06 -0.92 -14.98
N PHE A 219 15.24 -0.65 -14.41
CA PHE A 219 15.76 -1.40 -13.27
C PHE A 219 14.87 -1.20 -12.02
N LEU A 220 14.51 0.05 -11.72
CA LEU A 220 13.68 0.40 -10.58
C LEU A 220 12.25 -0.15 -10.71
N GLU A 221 11.69 -0.19 -11.91
CA GLU A 221 10.41 -0.84 -12.21
C GLU A 221 10.48 -2.36 -12.04
N PHE A 222 11.53 -2.99 -12.52
CA PHE A 222 11.78 -4.42 -12.33
C PHE A 222 11.82 -4.80 -10.85
N LEU A 223 12.57 -4.02 -10.04
CA LEU A 223 12.66 -4.21 -8.59
C LEU A 223 11.28 -4.14 -7.90
N LYS A 224 10.44 -3.19 -8.33
CA LYS A 224 9.06 -3.03 -7.85
C LYS A 224 8.17 -4.22 -8.25
N LYS A 225 8.18 -4.62 -9.52
CA LYS A 225 7.29 -5.68 -10.07
C LYS A 225 7.58 -7.04 -9.44
N LYS A 226 8.85 -7.40 -9.27
CA LYS A 226 9.26 -8.71 -8.73
C LYS A 226 9.32 -8.79 -7.20
N LYS A 227 9.01 -7.70 -6.47
CA LYS A 227 8.99 -7.63 -4.99
C LYS A 227 10.30 -8.11 -4.34
N ILE A 228 11.44 -7.64 -4.84
CA ILE A 228 12.78 -7.94 -4.29
C ILE A 228 12.89 -7.40 -2.83
N PRO A 229 13.71 -7.98 -1.94
CA PRO A 229 13.85 -7.49 -0.56
C PRO A 229 14.13 -5.98 -0.47
N ILE A 230 13.45 -5.31 0.46
CA ILE A 230 13.45 -3.84 0.63
C ILE A 230 14.87 -3.27 0.79
N LEU A 231 15.75 -3.97 1.51
CA LEU A 231 17.13 -3.56 1.70
C LEU A 231 17.91 -3.45 0.38
N LYS A 232 17.75 -4.42 -0.53
CA LYS A 232 18.38 -4.36 -1.86
C LYS A 232 17.79 -3.23 -2.69
N GLN A 233 16.48 -3.01 -2.64
CA GLN A 233 15.85 -1.90 -3.34
C GLN A 233 16.39 -0.55 -2.83
N LYS A 234 16.49 -0.38 -1.51
CA LYS A 234 17.00 0.86 -0.89
C LYS A 234 18.36 1.25 -1.45
N ILE A 235 19.30 0.31 -1.53
CA ILE A 235 20.67 0.56 -2.04
C ILE A 235 20.62 1.06 -3.49
N VAL A 236 19.83 0.40 -4.35
CA VAL A 236 19.70 0.80 -5.76
C VAL A 236 19.08 2.19 -5.90
N TYR A 237 18.02 2.50 -5.14
CA TYR A 237 17.42 3.84 -5.15
C TYR A 237 18.36 4.91 -4.62
N GLN A 238 19.18 4.62 -3.61
CA GLN A 238 20.21 5.55 -3.11
C GLN A 238 21.24 5.87 -4.19
N ARG A 239 21.69 4.86 -4.96
CA ARG A 239 22.60 5.07 -6.09
C ARG A 239 21.95 5.92 -7.19
N ALA A 240 20.71 5.59 -7.56
CA ALA A 240 19.97 6.34 -8.56
C ALA A 240 19.79 7.82 -8.14
N LEU A 241 19.47 8.09 -6.87
CA LEU A 241 19.27 9.45 -6.35
C LEU A 241 20.58 10.26 -6.29
N LYS A 242 21.73 9.63 -6.04
CA LYS A 242 23.04 10.29 -6.12
C LYS A 242 23.35 10.79 -7.54
N LEU A 243 22.95 10.02 -8.56
CA LEU A 243 23.19 10.36 -9.97
C LEU A 243 22.14 11.32 -10.53
N PHE A 244 20.88 11.14 -10.15
CA PHE A 244 19.74 11.94 -10.61
C PHE A 244 19.01 12.60 -9.43
N PRO A 245 19.62 13.60 -8.80
CA PRO A 245 19.03 14.29 -7.64
C PRO A 245 17.73 15.04 -8.00
N ASN A 246 17.56 15.41 -9.27
CA ASN A 246 16.44 16.22 -9.76
C ASN A 246 15.32 15.37 -10.39
N ASP A 247 15.39 14.04 -10.31
CA ASP A 247 14.32 13.18 -10.81
C ASP A 247 13.26 12.94 -9.74
N LEU A 248 12.03 13.38 -10.03
CA LEU A 248 10.89 13.24 -9.14
C LEU A 248 10.47 11.78 -8.92
N ASN A 249 10.51 10.95 -9.96
CA ASN A 249 10.05 9.55 -9.89
C ASN A 249 11.00 8.69 -9.04
N ILE A 250 12.30 8.90 -9.21
CA ILE A 250 13.34 8.23 -8.41
C ILE A 250 13.20 8.64 -6.95
N THR A 251 13.07 9.95 -6.70
CA THR A 251 12.89 10.51 -5.35
C THR A 251 11.66 9.95 -4.65
N LEU A 252 10.49 9.99 -5.30
CA LEU A 252 9.25 9.45 -4.75
C LEU A 252 9.35 7.94 -4.50
N GLY A 253 10.01 7.20 -5.39
CA GLY A 253 10.26 5.78 -5.22
C GLY A 253 11.15 5.50 -4.00
N PHE A 254 12.20 6.30 -3.78
CA PHE A 254 13.07 6.19 -2.64
C PHE A 254 12.34 6.45 -1.32
N LEU A 255 11.57 7.54 -1.22
CA LEU A 255 10.77 7.86 -0.03
C LEU A 255 9.78 6.75 0.32
N ARG A 256 9.09 6.18 -0.68
CA ARG A 256 8.18 5.04 -0.48
C ARG A 256 8.90 3.77 -0.01
N ILE A 257 10.16 3.57 -0.37
CA ILE A 257 10.96 2.43 0.10
C ILE A 257 11.41 2.64 1.54
N GLN A 258 11.80 3.87 1.90
CA GLN A 258 12.13 4.20 3.28
C GLN A 258 10.90 4.04 4.20
N GLU A 259 9.71 4.42 3.72
CA GLU A 259 8.43 4.15 4.40
C GLU A 259 8.23 2.64 4.63
N LYS A 260 8.38 1.80 3.59
CA LYS A 260 8.26 0.34 3.72
C LYS A 260 9.29 -0.30 4.65
N ASN A 261 10.45 0.33 4.83
CA ASN A 261 11.48 -0.14 5.75
C ASN A 261 11.21 0.29 7.21
N SER A 262 10.05 0.89 7.49
CA SER A 262 9.63 1.34 8.83
C SER A 262 10.64 2.27 9.51
N VAL A 263 11.27 3.16 8.74
CA VAL A 263 12.24 4.14 9.25
C VAL A 263 11.55 5.14 10.20
N PHE A 264 12.29 5.62 11.20
CA PHE A 264 11.83 6.65 12.12
C PHE A 264 11.49 7.96 11.38
N PHE A 265 10.58 8.75 11.93
CA PHE A 265 10.09 9.96 11.24
C PHE A 265 11.22 10.98 11.06
N GLU A 266 12.07 11.14 12.06
CA GLU A 266 13.16 12.10 12.11
C GLU A 266 14.19 11.83 11.01
N GLU A 267 14.59 10.56 10.85
CA GLU A 267 15.54 10.14 9.81
C GLU A 267 14.96 10.33 8.40
N LEU A 268 13.67 10.03 8.22
CA LEU A 268 12.99 10.20 6.94
C LEU A 268 12.75 11.69 6.62
N TYR A 269 12.47 12.50 7.64
CA TYR A 269 12.27 13.92 7.49
C TYR A 269 13.59 14.63 7.14
N ALA A 270 14.70 14.21 7.75
CA ALA A 270 16.03 14.70 7.41
C ALA A 270 16.41 14.34 5.95
N SER A 271 16.13 13.10 5.50
CA SER A 271 16.38 12.74 4.09
C SER A 271 15.50 13.56 3.15
N PHE A 272 14.23 13.77 3.49
CA PHE A 272 13.31 14.59 2.71
C PHE A 272 13.76 16.05 2.59
N GLN A 273 14.19 16.68 3.68
CA GLN A 273 14.70 18.06 3.66
C GLN A 273 15.95 18.20 2.79
N SER A 274 16.87 17.23 2.85
CA SER A 274 18.05 17.22 1.98
C SER A 274 17.67 17.12 0.50
N ILE A 275 16.61 16.38 0.17
CA ILE A 275 16.22 16.16 -1.23
C ILE A 275 15.45 17.36 -1.80
N ILE A 276 14.58 18.00 -1.01
CA ILE A 276 13.81 19.17 -1.49
C ILE A 276 14.72 20.30 -1.97
N GLY A 277 15.87 20.49 -1.32
CA GLY A 277 16.86 21.50 -1.72
C GLY A 277 17.31 21.36 -3.18
N ASN A 278 17.31 20.13 -3.72
CA ASN A 278 17.69 19.88 -5.12
C ASN A 278 16.66 20.40 -6.13
N PHE A 279 15.41 20.61 -5.72
CA PHE A 279 14.30 21.02 -6.58
C PHE A 279 13.97 22.52 -6.51
N GLU A 280 14.92 23.37 -6.10
CA GLU A 280 14.67 24.80 -5.87
C GLU A 280 14.03 25.52 -7.08
N HIS A 281 14.43 25.14 -8.30
CA HIS A 281 13.92 25.72 -9.54
C HIS A 281 12.62 25.07 -10.07
N GLN A 282 12.08 24.03 -9.40
CA GLN A 282 10.89 23.28 -9.84
C GLN A 282 9.83 23.21 -8.73
N LYS A 283 9.06 24.30 -8.58
CA LYS A 283 8.02 24.45 -7.54
C LYS A 283 6.93 23.38 -7.60
N GLU A 284 6.51 22.95 -8.80
CA GLU A 284 5.53 21.87 -8.97
C GLU A 284 6.04 20.52 -8.43
N CYS A 285 7.31 20.20 -8.66
CA CYS A 285 7.93 18.99 -8.13
C CYS A 285 8.04 19.06 -6.60
N GLN A 286 8.44 20.21 -6.05
CA GLN A 286 8.44 20.43 -4.59
C GLN A 286 7.03 20.20 -4.01
N TYR A 287 5.99 20.70 -4.67
CA TYR A 287 4.62 20.52 -4.23
C TYR A 287 4.20 19.05 -4.19
N ILE A 288 4.48 18.30 -5.26
CA ILE A 288 4.19 16.85 -5.32
C ILE A 288 4.95 16.10 -4.21
N LEU A 289 6.20 16.48 -3.94
CA LEU A 289 7.01 15.90 -2.85
C LEU A 289 6.35 16.15 -1.47
N PHE A 290 5.97 17.40 -1.18
CA PHE A 290 5.25 17.74 0.05
C PHE A 290 3.92 17.01 0.17
N GLN A 291 3.11 16.95 -0.89
CA GLN A 291 1.86 16.17 -0.88
C GLN A 291 2.09 14.70 -0.54
N ASN A 292 3.10 14.06 -1.15
CA ASN A 292 3.40 12.65 -0.88
C ASN A 292 3.89 12.44 0.56
N PHE A 293 4.67 13.39 1.10
CA PHE A 293 5.16 13.34 2.49
C PHE A 293 4.06 13.61 3.52
N ILE A 294 3.14 14.52 3.23
CA ILE A 294 1.93 14.75 4.05
C ILE A 294 1.07 13.47 4.04
N ALA A 295 0.86 12.88 2.87
CA ALA A 295 0.14 11.62 2.75
C ALA A 295 0.84 10.48 3.50
N PHE A 296 2.18 10.42 3.50
CA PHE A 296 2.96 9.51 4.33
C PHE A 296 2.68 9.72 5.83
N SER A 297 2.73 10.98 6.27
CA SER A 297 2.49 11.34 7.68
C SER A 297 1.09 10.92 8.11
N VAL A 298 0.09 11.10 7.24
CA VAL A 298 -1.29 10.63 7.46
C VAL A 298 -1.38 9.11 7.51
N ARG A 299 -0.75 8.37 6.59
CA ARG A 299 -0.76 6.90 6.60
C ARG A 299 -0.20 6.35 7.91
N LYS A 300 0.92 6.91 8.38
CA LYS A 300 1.54 6.54 9.66
C LYS A 300 0.64 6.82 10.87
N MET A 301 -0.23 7.84 10.81
CA MET A 301 -1.24 8.07 11.86
C MET A 301 -2.32 6.99 11.87
N LEU A 302 -2.77 6.56 10.68
CA LEU A 302 -3.86 5.59 10.54
C LEU A 302 -3.44 4.15 10.85
N GLU A 303 -2.14 3.85 10.91
CA GLU A 303 -1.63 2.54 11.33
C GLU A 303 -1.89 2.21 12.81
N VAL A 304 -2.13 3.22 13.65
CA VAL A 304 -2.33 3.04 15.10
C VAL A 304 -3.81 3.23 15.44
N ASP A 305 -4.40 2.29 16.19
CA ASP A 305 -5.80 2.34 16.64
C ASP A 305 -6.19 3.64 17.38
N GLN A 306 -5.20 4.32 17.98
CA GLN A 306 -5.34 5.64 18.58
C GLN A 306 -4.26 6.58 18.05
N ILE A 307 -4.69 7.67 17.44
CA ILE A 307 -3.79 8.70 16.91
C ILE A 307 -3.03 9.34 18.09
N LYS A 308 -1.70 9.28 18.04
CA LYS A 308 -0.83 9.88 19.05
C LYS A 308 -0.66 11.38 18.79
N GLU A 309 -0.53 12.17 19.86
CA GLU A 309 -0.28 13.61 19.75
C GLU A 309 1.03 13.92 19.01
N GLU A 310 2.07 13.10 19.22
CA GLU A 310 3.37 13.20 18.55
C GLU A 310 3.25 13.09 17.02
N THR A 311 2.46 12.14 16.52
CA THR A 311 2.27 11.98 15.06
C THR A 311 1.53 13.17 14.45
N ILE A 312 0.58 13.76 15.18
CA ILE A 312 -0.14 14.97 14.76
C ILE A 312 0.83 16.15 14.69
N GLN A 313 1.70 16.32 15.68
CA GLN A 313 2.73 17.37 15.69
C GLN A 313 3.68 17.24 14.49
N ASN A 314 4.15 16.02 14.22
CA ASN A 314 5.02 15.75 13.07
C ASN A 314 4.39 16.16 11.74
N MET A 315 3.10 15.88 11.54
CA MET A 315 2.38 16.28 10.34
C MET A 315 2.21 17.81 10.22
N ARG A 316 1.94 18.49 11.35
CA ARG A 316 1.84 19.96 11.37
C ARG A 316 3.18 20.62 11.04
N ILE A 317 4.29 20.10 11.56
CA ILE A 317 5.64 20.59 11.21
C ILE A 317 5.87 20.49 9.69
N VAL A 318 5.50 19.38 9.06
CA VAL A 318 5.64 19.21 7.61
C VAL A 318 4.81 20.24 6.85
N GLN A 319 3.58 20.50 7.27
CA GLN A 319 2.69 21.44 6.60
C GLN A 319 3.10 22.90 6.81
N GLU A 320 3.56 23.26 8.00
CA GLU A 320 4.11 24.59 8.27
C GLU A 320 5.36 24.84 7.42
N ASN A 321 6.25 23.85 7.33
CA ASN A 321 7.41 23.93 6.47
C ASN A 321 7.01 24.01 4.99
N ALA A 322 6.03 23.22 4.53
CA ALA A 322 5.49 23.35 3.19
C ALA A 322 5.00 24.78 2.92
N LEU A 323 4.25 25.39 3.84
CA LEU A 323 3.77 26.77 3.68
C LEU A 323 4.91 27.78 3.50
N GLN A 324 5.99 27.64 4.26
CA GLN A 324 7.15 28.54 4.14
C GLN A 324 7.77 28.50 2.72
N TYR A 325 7.77 27.35 2.04
CA TYR A 325 8.31 27.23 0.69
C TYR A 325 7.44 27.88 -0.40
N PHE A 326 6.13 28.03 -0.17
CA PHE A 326 5.15 28.50 -1.17
C PHE A 326 4.54 29.87 -0.88
N GLN A 327 5.03 30.60 0.12
CA GLN A 327 4.52 31.92 0.53
C GLN A 327 4.73 33.08 -0.48
N ASN A 328 5.16 32.80 -1.71
CA ASN A 328 5.45 33.81 -2.74
C ASN A 328 4.27 33.99 -3.71
N GLU A 329 4.02 35.24 -4.12
CA GLU A 329 2.89 35.69 -4.96
C GLU A 329 2.73 34.96 -6.32
N GLU A 330 3.79 34.32 -6.84
CA GLU A 330 3.69 33.53 -8.08
C GLU A 330 3.02 32.15 -7.89
N ASN A 331 2.86 31.66 -6.64
CA ASN A 331 2.44 30.28 -6.34
C ASN A 331 1.10 30.20 -5.58
N GLU A 332 0.22 31.20 -5.72
CA GLU A 332 -1.05 31.30 -4.97
C GLU A 332 -1.90 30.01 -5.06
N ASN A 333 -2.02 29.45 -6.28
CA ASN A 333 -2.78 28.22 -6.50
C ASN A 333 -2.24 27.03 -5.70
N LEU A 334 -0.91 26.89 -5.61
CA LEU A 334 -0.27 25.78 -4.88
C LEU A 334 -0.42 25.97 -3.36
N GLU A 335 -0.27 27.20 -2.85
CA GLU A 335 -0.48 27.50 -1.43
C GLU A 335 -1.94 27.17 -1.01
N ILE A 336 -2.92 27.55 -1.83
CA ILE A 336 -4.34 27.24 -1.59
C ILE A 336 -4.54 25.73 -1.50
N GLU A 337 -4.03 24.94 -2.45
CA GLU A 337 -4.23 23.49 -2.43
C GLU A 337 -3.57 22.81 -1.21
N ILE A 338 -2.40 23.27 -0.76
CA ILE A 338 -1.76 22.79 0.48
C ILE A 338 -2.64 23.07 1.69
N LEU A 339 -3.14 24.31 1.81
CA LEU A 339 -3.99 24.72 2.92
C LEU A 339 -5.33 23.97 2.93
N LEU A 340 -5.93 23.74 1.76
CA LEU A 340 -7.17 22.97 1.64
C LEU A 340 -6.96 21.52 2.08
N LYS A 341 -5.86 20.88 1.67
CA LYS A 341 -5.50 19.53 2.14
C LYS A 341 -5.21 19.49 3.63
N TRP A 342 -4.58 20.52 4.18
CA TRP A 342 -4.39 20.63 5.63
C TRP A 342 -5.73 20.67 6.35
N ALA A 343 -6.67 21.53 5.91
CA ALA A 343 -8.00 21.58 6.48
C ALA A 343 -8.70 20.22 6.40
N GLU A 344 -8.71 19.56 5.25
CA GLU A 344 -9.31 18.22 5.08
C GLU A 344 -8.75 17.20 6.08
N ILE A 345 -7.44 17.18 6.31
CA ILE A 345 -6.79 16.26 7.25
C ILE A 345 -7.20 16.57 8.70
N GLU A 346 -7.23 17.84 9.10
CA GLU A 346 -7.60 18.23 10.47
C GLU A 346 -9.08 17.93 10.76
N TYR A 347 -9.98 18.15 9.80
CA TYR A 347 -11.41 17.85 9.96
C TYR A 347 -11.71 16.34 9.93
N HIS A 348 -11.20 15.61 8.94
CA HIS A 348 -11.59 14.21 8.72
C HIS A 348 -10.78 13.21 9.55
N ILE A 349 -9.46 13.41 9.67
CA ILE A 349 -8.56 12.44 10.29
C ILE A 349 -8.32 12.79 11.76
N VAL A 350 -7.84 14.01 12.03
CA VAL A 350 -7.51 14.45 13.40
C VAL A 350 -8.78 14.75 14.21
N LYS A 351 -9.84 15.22 13.54
CA LYS A 351 -11.10 15.68 14.12
C LYS A 351 -10.93 16.89 15.07
N ASP A 352 -9.94 17.73 14.81
CA ASP A 352 -9.70 18.99 15.52
C ASP A 352 -10.36 20.15 14.78
N ILE A 353 -11.64 20.39 15.11
CA ILE A 353 -12.48 21.40 14.45
C ILE A 353 -11.87 22.81 14.59
N LYS A 354 -11.27 23.15 15.74
CA LYS A 354 -10.76 24.51 15.98
C LYS A 354 -9.56 24.83 15.11
N LYS A 355 -8.65 23.86 14.92
CA LYS A 355 -7.51 24.05 14.03
C LYS A 355 -7.91 24.00 12.57
N GLY A 356 -8.83 23.12 12.19
CA GLY A 356 -9.45 23.15 10.86
C GLY A 356 -10.01 24.54 10.52
N GLN A 357 -10.77 25.13 11.44
CA GLN A 357 -11.31 26.50 11.32
C GLN A 357 -10.20 27.54 11.18
N SER A 358 -9.16 27.47 12.01
CA SER A 358 -8.03 28.40 11.92
C SER A 358 -7.31 28.33 10.58
N VAL A 359 -7.15 27.13 9.99
CA VAL A 359 -6.55 26.96 8.66
C VAL A 359 -7.47 27.52 7.58
N CYS A 360 -8.78 27.24 7.63
CA CYS A 360 -9.76 27.82 6.71
C CYS A 360 -9.83 29.35 6.81
N GLU A 361 -9.72 29.91 8.02
CA GLU A 361 -9.65 31.37 8.22
C GLU A 361 -8.39 31.96 7.59
N LYS A 362 -7.24 31.27 7.64
CA LYS A 362 -6.03 31.70 6.93
C LYS A 362 -6.25 31.73 5.42
N ILE A 363 -6.94 30.73 4.86
CA ILE A 363 -7.32 30.70 3.43
C ILE A 363 -8.21 31.90 3.10
N VAL A 364 -9.27 32.13 3.88
CA VAL A 364 -10.23 33.22 3.65
C VAL A 364 -9.58 34.60 3.74
N ARG A 365 -8.65 34.81 4.68
CA ARG A 365 -7.97 36.11 4.84
C ARG A 365 -7.12 36.50 3.63
N LYS A 366 -6.47 35.53 2.99
CA LYS A 366 -5.61 35.77 1.82
C LYS A 366 -6.36 35.63 0.49
N TYR A 367 -7.21 34.61 0.38
CA TYR A 367 -7.80 34.13 -0.87
C TYR A 367 -9.34 34.08 -0.80
N GLY A 368 -9.94 35.01 -0.05
CA GLY A 368 -11.39 35.12 0.15
C GLY A 368 -12.18 35.57 -1.07
N ASN A 369 -11.49 36.04 -2.13
CA ASN A 369 -12.13 36.49 -3.37
C ASN A 369 -12.70 35.31 -4.18
N TYR A 370 -12.07 34.12 -4.07
CA TYR A 370 -12.41 32.91 -4.83
C TYR A 370 -13.55 32.12 -4.18
N LEU A 371 -14.66 31.93 -4.90
CA LEU A 371 -15.82 31.16 -4.43
C LEU A 371 -15.48 29.70 -4.08
N LYS A 372 -14.56 29.07 -4.83
CA LYS A 372 -14.15 27.66 -4.63
C LYS A 372 -13.65 27.39 -3.20
N ASN A 373 -12.92 28.33 -2.62
CA ASN A 373 -12.37 28.20 -1.27
C ASN A 373 -13.48 28.19 -0.21
N TRP A 374 -14.49 29.03 -0.40
CA TRP A 374 -15.65 29.11 0.49
C TRP A 374 -16.57 27.90 0.38
N ILE A 375 -16.80 27.39 -0.84
CA ILE A 375 -17.55 26.14 -1.04
C ILE A 375 -16.90 25.02 -0.24
N LYS A 376 -15.58 24.86 -0.36
CA LYS A 376 -14.86 23.80 0.33
C LYS A 376 -14.88 23.98 1.84
N TYR A 377 -14.75 25.22 2.33
CA TYR A 377 -14.88 25.50 3.76
C TYR A 377 -16.27 25.13 4.30
N ILE A 378 -17.33 25.46 3.56
CA ILE A 378 -18.71 25.11 3.93
C ILE A 378 -18.94 23.61 3.89
N GLU A 379 -18.41 22.90 2.90
CA GLU A 379 -18.48 21.43 2.84
C GLU A 379 -17.83 20.77 4.06
N LEU A 380 -16.64 21.24 4.45
CA LEU A 380 -15.93 20.75 5.63
C LEU A 380 -16.73 21.01 6.92
N GLU A 381 -17.26 22.21 7.09
CA GLU A 381 -18.08 22.58 8.24
C GLU A 381 -19.41 21.82 8.29
N LYS A 382 -20.09 21.64 7.15
CA LYS A 382 -21.34 20.85 7.06
C LYS A 382 -21.15 19.41 7.55
N ASN A 383 -20.01 18.82 7.24
CA ASN A 383 -19.71 17.43 7.61
C ASN A 383 -19.35 17.27 9.10
N CYS A 384 -18.83 18.31 9.75
CA CYS A 384 -18.29 18.22 11.11
C CYS A 384 -19.15 18.92 12.18
N VAL A 385 -19.84 20.01 11.82
CA VAL A 385 -20.54 20.89 12.75
C VAL A 385 -22.05 20.84 12.51
N LYS A 386 -22.78 20.29 13.47
CA LYS A 386 -24.27 20.34 13.51
C LYS A 386 -24.84 21.73 13.84
N ASN A 387 -24.00 22.74 14.01
CA ASN A 387 -24.42 24.09 14.36
C ASN A 387 -24.72 24.93 13.12
N ILE A 388 -26.00 24.97 12.76
CA ILE A 388 -26.58 25.72 11.63
C ILE A 388 -26.24 27.22 11.71
N GLN A 389 -26.08 27.79 12.92
CA GLN A 389 -25.79 29.22 13.09
C GLN A 389 -24.37 29.60 12.66
N ASN A 390 -23.39 28.73 12.90
CA ASN A 390 -22.02 28.95 12.46
C ASN A 390 -21.90 28.83 10.94
N LEU A 391 -22.61 27.88 10.34
CA LEU A 391 -22.70 27.76 8.88
C LEU A 391 -23.33 29.02 8.27
N ARG A 392 -24.44 29.49 8.86
CA ARG A 392 -25.09 30.72 8.43
C ARG A 392 -24.13 31.91 8.48
N SER A 393 -23.37 32.09 9.57
CA SER A 393 -22.43 33.22 9.69
C SER A 393 -21.26 33.14 8.70
N ILE A 394 -20.79 31.94 8.36
CA ILE A 394 -19.76 31.73 7.33
C ILE A 394 -20.30 32.09 5.94
N ILE A 395 -21.52 31.65 5.61
CA ILE A 395 -22.19 31.98 4.34
C ILE A 395 -22.45 33.49 4.25
N LYS A 396 -22.81 34.16 5.37
CA LYS A 396 -22.92 35.62 5.42
C LYS A 396 -21.64 36.32 5.01
N ARG A 397 -20.52 35.87 5.59
CA ARG A 397 -19.20 36.40 5.27
C ARG A 397 -18.77 36.08 3.85
N MET A 398 -19.12 34.92 3.29
CA MET A 398 -18.80 34.60 1.89
C MET A 398 -19.29 35.70 0.94
N ILE A 399 -20.54 36.14 1.09
CA ILE A 399 -21.14 37.15 0.19
C ILE A 399 -20.44 38.50 0.27
N GLU A 400 -19.84 38.83 1.40
CA GLU A 400 -19.12 40.09 1.60
C GLU A 400 -17.73 40.07 0.94
N TYR A 401 -17.09 38.89 0.83
CA TYR A 401 -15.70 38.75 0.38
C TYR A 401 -15.54 38.20 -1.05
N VAL A 402 -16.49 37.39 -1.55
CA VAL A 402 -16.40 36.80 -2.90
C VAL A 402 -16.62 37.86 -3.96
N LYS A 403 -15.66 37.97 -4.89
CA LYS A 403 -15.72 38.91 -6.04
C LYS A 403 -15.87 38.19 -7.37
N ASP A 404 -15.37 36.96 -7.49
CA ASP A 404 -15.30 36.25 -8.77
C ASP A 404 -16.66 35.75 -9.28
N ASP A 405 -17.51 35.24 -8.38
CA ASP A 405 -18.82 34.69 -8.74
C ASP A 405 -19.85 35.00 -7.66
N ILE A 406 -20.35 36.24 -7.71
CA ILE A 406 -21.35 36.77 -6.78
C ILE A 406 -22.66 35.97 -6.87
N LEU A 407 -23.07 35.59 -8.08
CA LEU A 407 -24.32 34.86 -8.31
C LEU A 407 -24.24 33.41 -7.78
N GLY A 408 -23.12 32.73 -8.02
CA GLY A 408 -22.86 31.41 -7.43
C GLY A 408 -22.87 31.44 -5.90
N SER A 409 -22.28 32.49 -5.29
CA SER A 409 -22.29 32.67 -3.83
C SER A 409 -23.70 32.84 -3.25
N LEU A 410 -24.57 33.57 -3.96
CA LEU A 410 -25.96 33.81 -3.57
C LEU A 410 -26.82 32.55 -3.72
N ASN A 411 -26.64 31.79 -4.80
CA ASN A 411 -27.34 30.52 -5.00
C ASN A 411 -27.04 29.52 -3.86
N ILE A 412 -25.79 29.45 -3.40
CA ILE A 412 -25.42 28.60 -2.26
C ILE A 412 -26.11 29.05 -0.96
N TRP A 413 -26.33 30.35 -0.78
CA TRP A 413 -27.12 30.84 0.36
C TRP A 413 -28.59 30.44 0.22
N VAL A 414 -29.18 30.61 -0.96
CA VAL A 414 -30.57 30.18 -1.22
C VAL A 414 -30.74 28.70 -0.92
N ASP A 415 -29.85 27.84 -1.44
CA ASP A 415 -29.87 26.40 -1.15
C ASP A 415 -29.77 26.10 0.36
N PHE A 416 -29.00 26.89 1.11
CA PHE A 416 -28.89 26.75 2.56
C PHE A 416 -30.16 27.16 3.31
N GLU A 417 -30.77 28.29 2.96
CA GLU A 417 -32.01 28.75 3.61
C GLU A 417 -33.24 27.95 3.15
N GLN A 418 -33.24 27.36 1.95
CA GLN A 418 -34.26 26.39 1.54
C GLN A 418 -34.26 25.14 2.43
N LEU A 419 -33.07 24.70 2.90
CA LEU A 419 -32.93 23.51 3.74
C LEU A 419 -33.12 23.79 5.23
N TYR A 420 -32.70 24.96 5.72
CA TYR A 420 -32.60 25.26 7.16
C TYR A 420 -33.20 26.61 7.60
N GLY A 421 -33.82 27.34 6.67
CA GLY A 421 -34.34 28.70 6.86
C GLY A 421 -35.86 28.80 7.00
N ASN A 422 -36.33 30.05 7.03
CA ASN A 422 -37.74 30.43 7.05
C ASN A 422 -38.09 31.18 5.75
N LEU A 423 -39.36 31.15 5.34
CA LEU A 423 -39.83 31.79 4.10
C LEU A 423 -39.46 33.28 4.00
N GLU A 424 -39.59 34.03 5.09
CA GLU A 424 -39.19 35.45 5.15
C GLU A 424 -37.70 35.67 4.85
N ASN A 425 -36.83 34.73 5.24
CA ASN A 425 -35.40 34.85 4.92
C ASN A 425 -35.16 34.60 3.44
N ILE A 426 -35.89 33.66 2.84
CA ILE A 426 -35.79 33.30 1.41
C ILE A 426 -36.20 34.50 0.56
N GLU A 427 -37.34 35.12 0.85
CA GLU A 427 -37.83 36.31 0.14
C GLU A 427 -36.83 37.47 0.21
N ASN A 428 -36.28 37.74 1.41
CA ASN A 428 -35.26 38.77 1.59
C ASN A 428 -33.94 38.50 0.83
N ILE A 429 -33.64 37.24 0.49
CA ILE A 429 -32.45 36.87 -0.29
C ILE A 429 -32.75 36.92 -1.77
N GLU A 430 -33.94 36.49 -2.19
CA GLU A 430 -34.41 36.63 -3.57
C GLU A 430 -34.41 38.11 -3.98
N ASP A 431 -34.87 39.01 -3.11
CA ASP A 431 -34.80 40.46 -3.35
C ASP A 431 -33.36 40.96 -3.52
N LYS A 432 -32.43 40.47 -2.68
CA LYS A 432 -31.00 40.79 -2.80
C LYS A 432 -30.34 40.18 -4.04
N ILE A 433 -30.82 39.02 -4.50
CA ILE A 433 -30.38 38.41 -5.76
C ILE A 433 -30.86 39.25 -6.93
N ILE A 434 -32.11 39.70 -6.91
CA ILE A 434 -32.67 40.57 -7.95
C ILE A 434 -31.92 41.91 -7.96
N GLU A 435 -31.58 42.47 -6.82
CA GLU A 435 -30.79 43.70 -6.72
C GLU A 435 -29.36 43.52 -7.24
N LYS A 436 -28.61 42.51 -6.76
CA LYS A 436 -27.23 42.26 -7.21
C LYS A 436 -27.12 41.72 -8.64
N SER A 437 -28.11 40.97 -9.13
CA SER A 437 -28.15 40.55 -10.54
C SER A 437 -28.34 41.74 -11.48
N LYS A 438 -29.12 42.75 -11.08
CA LYS A 438 -29.21 44.02 -11.81
C LYS A 438 -27.89 44.78 -11.79
N GLU A 439 -27.19 44.83 -10.66
CA GLU A 439 -25.85 45.43 -10.59
C GLU A 439 -24.82 44.69 -11.45
N VAL A 440 -24.84 43.35 -11.48
CA VAL A 440 -23.94 42.56 -12.33
C VAL A 440 -24.26 42.73 -13.82
N LEU A 441 -25.54 42.82 -14.19
CA LEU A 441 -25.95 43.16 -15.56
C LEU A 441 -25.49 44.56 -15.97
N LEU A 442 -25.61 45.55 -15.09
CA LEU A 442 -25.09 46.91 -15.32
C LEU A 442 -23.56 46.94 -15.45
N ASN A 443 -22.84 46.22 -14.60
CA ASN A 443 -21.37 46.15 -14.68
C ASN A 443 -20.90 45.37 -15.92
N GLN A 444 -21.65 44.37 -16.38
CA GLN A 444 -21.39 43.66 -17.65
C GLN A 444 -21.64 44.57 -18.85
N GLU A 445 -22.69 45.40 -18.83
CA GLU A 445 -22.94 46.42 -19.86
C GLU A 445 -21.81 47.48 -19.89
N GLU A 446 -21.31 47.91 -18.73
CA GLU A 446 -20.16 48.82 -18.64
C GLU A 446 -18.82 48.18 -19.06
N GLU A 447 -18.58 46.91 -18.72
CA GLU A 447 -17.40 46.15 -19.15
C GLU A 447 -17.43 45.85 -20.66
N ASP A 448 -18.58 45.46 -21.20
CA ASP A 448 -18.80 45.29 -22.64
C ASP A 448 -18.59 46.63 -23.38
N ASP A 449 -19.04 47.75 -22.82
CA ASP A 449 -18.78 49.09 -23.37
C ASP A 449 -17.28 49.48 -23.30
N ILE A 450 -16.56 49.09 -22.25
CA ILE A 450 -15.10 49.31 -22.13
C ILE A 450 -14.33 48.40 -23.09
N GLU A 451 -14.76 47.16 -23.28
CA GLU A 451 -14.13 46.18 -24.18
C GLU A 451 -14.39 46.52 -25.66
N VAL A 452 -15.59 47.03 -25.98
CA VAL A 452 -15.93 47.66 -27.27
C VAL A 452 -15.08 48.91 -27.52
N ASN A 453 -14.85 49.74 -26.50
CA ASN A 453 -13.96 50.91 -26.62
C ASN A 453 -12.48 50.53 -26.77
N LEU A 454 -12.00 49.48 -26.09
CA LEU A 454 -10.63 48.97 -26.22
C LEU A 454 -10.39 48.30 -27.58
N THR A 455 -11.36 47.55 -28.08
CA THR A 455 -11.31 46.96 -29.43
C THR A 455 -11.40 48.02 -30.51
N GLN A 456 -12.26 49.03 -30.39
CA GLN A 456 -12.28 50.19 -31.28
C GLN A 456 -10.96 51.00 -31.23
N ASN A 457 -10.34 51.15 -30.06
CA ASN A 457 -9.04 51.80 -29.93
C ASN A 457 -7.89 50.97 -30.56
N GLN A 458 -7.91 49.65 -30.43
CA GLN A 458 -6.96 48.76 -31.10
C GLN A 458 -7.17 48.72 -32.62
N GLU A 459 -8.41 48.75 -33.09
CA GLU A 459 -8.76 48.88 -34.50
C GLU A 459 -8.36 50.23 -35.07
N ASN A 460 -8.55 51.33 -34.33
CA ASN A 460 -8.08 52.66 -34.72
C ASN A 460 -6.54 52.77 -34.73
N LEU A 461 -5.85 52.10 -33.80
CA LEU A 461 -4.38 51.96 -33.81
C LEU A 461 -3.90 51.13 -35.01
N ASN A 462 -4.65 50.08 -35.40
CA ASN A 462 -4.35 49.24 -36.55
C ASN A 462 -4.69 49.93 -37.89
N LEU A 463 -5.73 50.77 -37.93
CA LEU A 463 -6.09 51.63 -39.07
C LEU A 463 -5.07 52.76 -39.25
N ASN A 464 -4.56 53.35 -38.17
CA ASN A 464 -3.47 54.32 -38.21
C ASN A 464 -2.13 53.68 -38.60
N LYS A 465 -1.87 52.41 -38.23
CA LYS A 465 -0.73 51.63 -38.75
C LYS A 465 -0.89 51.28 -40.23
N LYS A 466 -2.11 50.99 -40.71
CA LYS A 466 -2.39 50.80 -42.14
C LYS A 466 -2.25 52.07 -42.96
N ARG A 467 -2.66 53.23 -42.45
CA ARG A 467 -2.46 54.54 -43.10
C ARG A 467 -0.98 54.93 -43.15
N LYS A 468 -0.23 54.69 -42.07
CA LYS A 468 1.24 54.85 -42.08
C LYS A 468 1.91 53.90 -43.08
N ASN A 469 1.51 52.63 -43.13
CA ASN A 469 2.08 51.67 -44.08
C ASN A 469 1.72 51.99 -45.55
N GLN A 470 0.56 52.60 -45.81
CA GLN A 470 0.21 53.08 -47.14
C GLN A 470 1.01 54.32 -47.56
N GLU A 471 1.40 55.19 -46.62
CA GLU A 471 2.34 56.29 -46.88
C GLU A 471 3.78 55.78 -47.10
N TYR A 472 4.17 54.63 -46.52
CA TYR A 472 5.48 54.01 -46.76
C TYR A 472 5.56 53.15 -48.04
N GLU A 473 4.44 52.70 -48.60
CA GLU A 473 4.42 51.88 -49.84
C GLU A 473 4.44 52.72 -51.13
N GLU A 474 4.28 54.05 -51.07
CA GLU A 474 4.42 54.94 -52.23
C GLU A 474 5.85 55.53 -52.40
N GLU A 475 6.75 55.38 -51.43
CA GLU A 475 8.12 55.94 -51.50
C GLU A 475 9.25 54.94 -51.81
N GLU A 476 9.08 53.62 -51.57
CA GLU A 476 10.13 52.62 -51.82
C GLU A 476 9.95 51.80 -53.12
N GLY A 477 9.23 52.36 -54.09
CA GLY A 477 9.14 51.83 -55.45
C GLY A 477 10.22 52.37 -56.39
N ASN A 478 11.52 52.29 -56.06
CA ASN A 478 12.60 52.49 -57.04
C ASN A 478 13.96 51.89 -56.62
N ASN A 479 14.51 51.04 -57.51
CA ASN A 479 15.87 50.46 -57.58
C ASN A 479 16.12 49.14 -56.82
N ILE A 480 16.29 47.94 -57.42
CA ILE A 480 17.28 47.40 -58.39
C ILE A 480 18.28 46.40 -57.73
N PHE A 481 18.11 45.11 -58.13
CA PHE A 481 19.10 44.04 -58.42
C PHE A 481 19.61 42.98 -57.40
N LYS A 482 19.42 41.72 -57.86
CA LYS A 482 20.31 40.51 -57.88
C LYS A 482 20.20 39.40 -56.81
N LYS A 483 19.89 38.19 -57.34
CA LYS A 483 20.36 36.81 -56.98
C LYS A 483 19.90 36.28 -55.60
N ASN A 484 19.52 35.01 -55.38
CA ASN A 484 19.65 33.75 -56.11
C ASN A 484 18.62 32.70 -55.58
N LYS A 485 18.43 31.65 -56.38
CA LYS A 485 17.50 30.51 -56.29
C LYS A 485 17.57 29.62 -55.03
N GLY A 486 16.43 29.03 -54.65
CA GLY A 486 16.25 27.57 -54.66
C GLY A 486 16.09 26.81 -53.32
N ASN A 487 15.02 26.00 -53.28
CA ASN A 487 14.77 24.79 -52.45
C ASN A 487 14.45 24.96 -50.96
N ASN A 488 13.17 24.73 -50.60
CA ASN A 488 12.77 24.11 -49.31
C ASN A 488 11.34 23.55 -49.38
N ASN A 489 11.12 22.61 -50.32
CA ASN A 489 9.84 21.87 -50.45
C ASN A 489 10.02 20.34 -50.36
N GLN A 490 11.12 19.86 -49.78
CA GLN A 490 11.36 18.43 -49.56
C GLN A 490 11.57 18.00 -48.10
N GLU A 491 11.57 18.93 -47.13
CA GLU A 491 11.68 18.57 -45.71
C GLU A 491 10.35 18.53 -44.95
N ILE A 492 9.28 19.14 -45.46
CA ILE A 492 7.98 19.13 -44.78
C ILE A 492 7.18 17.84 -45.09
N LYS A 493 7.51 17.12 -46.17
CA LYS A 493 6.80 15.88 -46.57
C LYS A 493 7.41 14.57 -46.03
N LYS A 494 8.46 14.64 -45.20
CA LYS A 494 9.01 13.46 -44.50
C LYS A 494 8.58 13.36 -43.03
N ASN A 495 8.17 14.46 -42.41
CA ASN A 495 7.77 14.47 -40.99
C ASN A 495 6.30 14.08 -40.74
N GLU A 496 5.47 13.96 -41.78
CA GLU A 496 4.08 13.48 -41.63
C GLU A 496 3.93 11.95 -41.76
N LYS A 497 5.00 11.22 -42.11
CA LYS A 497 4.97 9.75 -42.25
C LYS A 497 5.58 8.98 -41.08
N GLN A 498 6.04 9.64 -40.02
CA GLN A 498 6.59 8.98 -38.82
C GLN A 498 5.68 9.04 -37.58
N ILE A 499 4.51 9.69 -37.65
CA ILE A 499 3.59 9.83 -36.49
C ILE A 499 2.47 8.76 -36.49
N LYS A 500 2.44 7.83 -37.45
CA LYS A 500 1.34 6.84 -37.59
C LYS A 500 1.63 5.40 -37.18
N ASN A 501 2.77 5.09 -36.55
CA ASN A 501 3.13 3.69 -36.26
C ASN A 501 3.24 3.26 -34.78
N ASN A 502 2.82 4.08 -33.80
CA ASN A 502 2.87 3.67 -32.39
C ASN A 502 1.51 3.70 -31.69
N ASN A 503 0.56 2.90 -32.15
CA ASN A 503 -0.62 2.49 -31.36
C ASN A 503 -1.19 1.17 -31.90
N GLN A 504 -0.53 0.06 -31.57
CA GLN A 504 -1.14 -1.26 -31.62
C GLN A 504 -0.88 -1.95 -30.29
N GLU A 505 -1.92 -2.02 -29.45
CA GLU A 505 -2.34 -3.19 -28.66
C GLU A 505 -3.37 -2.78 -27.59
N ASN A 506 -4.65 -2.79 -28.01
CA ASN A 506 -5.83 -3.21 -27.24
C ASN A 506 -7.08 -2.88 -28.07
N ILE A 507 -7.30 -3.66 -29.13
CA ILE A 507 -8.48 -3.54 -29.98
C ILE A 507 -9.42 -4.68 -29.62
N GLN A 508 -10.37 -4.42 -28.73
CA GLN A 508 -11.60 -5.21 -28.67
C GLN A 508 -12.80 -4.26 -28.52
N HIS A 509 -13.70 -4.35 -29.51
CA HIS A 509 -14.92 -3.59 -29.78
C HIS A 509 -14.79 -2.23 -30.51
N ILE A 510 -14.55 -2.28 -31.83
CA ILE A 510 -14.63 -1.14 -32.77
C ILE A 510 -16.07 -0.94 -33.32
N GLN A 511 -17.09 -1.48 -32.64
CA GLN A 511 -18.48 -1.43 -33.13
C GLN A 511 -19.27 -0.24 -32.54
N THR A 512 -18.66 0.58 -31.68
CA THR A 512 -19.36 1.66 -30.97
C THR A 512 -18.84 3.03 -31.40
N VAL A 513 -19.76 3.95 -31.68
CA VAL A 513 -19.50 5.31 -32.14
C VAL A 513 -19.88 6.29 -31.05
N PHE A 514 -18.98 7.20 -30.72
CA PHE A 514 -19.15 8.29 -29.78
C PHE A 514 -19.46 9.59 -30.52
N ILE A 515 -20.52 10.28 -30.10
CA ILE A 515 -20.94 11.58 -30.64
C ILE A 515 -20.86 12.62 -29.51
N LYS A 516 -20.23 13.76 -29.81
CA LYS A 516 -20.08 14.91 -28.93
C LYS A 516 -20.69 16.16 -29.57
N ASN A 517 -21.22 17.04 -28.73
CA ASN A 517 -21.85 18.32 -29.10
C ASN A 517 -23.25 18.17 -29.75
N LEU A 518 -24.02 17.17 -29.30
CA LEU A 518 -25.44 17.05 -29.64
C LEU A 518 -26.28 18.07 -28.86
N PRO A 519 -27.26 18.75 -29.49
CA PRO A 519 -28.17 19.64 -28.78
C PRO A 519 -28.94 18.89 -27.68
N THR A 520 -29.18 19.53 -26.54
CA THR A 520 -29.77 18.88 -25.34
C THR A 520 -31.20 18.38 -25.52
N HIS A 521 -31.88 18.82 -26.58
CA HIS A 521 -33.27 18.46 -26.88
C HIS A 521 -33.42 17.31 -27.89
N TYR A 522 -32.33 16.83 -28.50
CA TYR A 522 -32.39 15.76 -29.50
C TYR A 522 -32.83 14.42 -28.89
N SER A 523 -33.80 13.79 -29.54
CA SER A 523 -34.37 12.49 -29.19
C SER A 523 -33.66 11.32 -29.90
N GLU A 524 -33.83 10.10 -29.39
CA GLU A 524 -33.28 8.88 -30.01
C GLU A 524 -33.77 8.68 -31.45
N GLN A 525 -34.99 9.15 -31.78
CA GLN A 525 -35.56 9.05 -33.13
C GLN A 525 -34.90 10.02 -34.12
N GLU A 526 -34.56 11.23 -33.67
CA GLU A 526 -33.87 12.23 -34.51
C GLU A 526 -32.42 11.85 -34.75
N ILE A 527 -31.74 11.27 -33.75
CA ILE A 527 -30.40 10.69 -33.92
C ILE A 527 -30.44 9.53 -34.92
N ASN A 528 -31.48 8.68 -34.88
CA ASN A 528 -31.66 7.62 -35.89
C ASN A 528 -31.86 8.19 -37.30
N ASN A 529 -32.60 9.30 -37.46
CA ASN A 529 -32.84 9.90 -38.77
C ASN A 529 -31.58 10.56 -39.36
N LEU A 530 -30.59 10.94 -38.54
CA LEU A 530 -29.29 11.45 -39.01
C LEU A 530 -28.41 10.37 -39.65
N PHE A 531 -28.65 9.09 -39.33
CA PHE A 531 -27.94 7.95 -39.89
C PHE A 531 -28.93 7.13 -40.73
N GLU A 532 -29.07 7.46 -42.02
CA GLU A 532 -30.11 7.01 -43.00
C GLU A 532 -30.43 5.49 -43.08
N ASN A 533 -29.80 4.61 -42.29
CA ASN A 533 -30.00 3.16 -42.30
C ASN A 533 -30.51 2.61 -40.95
N GLN A 534 -31.83 2.60 -40.79
CA GLN A 534 -32.53 2.21 -39.55
C GLN A 534 -32.36 0.74 -39.11
N GLN A 535 -31.82 -0.15 -39.95
CA GLN A 535 -31.83 -1.59 -39.68
C GLN A 535 -30.57 -2.13 -38.99
N ASN A 536 -29.52 -1.31 -38.83
CA ASN A 536 -28.19 -1.81 -38.40
C ASN A 536 -27.65 -1.25 -37.07
N ILE A 537 -28.50 -0.55 -36.30
CA ILE A 537 -28.17 -0.01 -34.98
C ILE A 537 -28.62 -1.00 -33.89
N LYS A 538 -27.71 -1.42 -33.01
CA LYS A 538 -28.01 -2.31 -31.86
C LYS A 538 -28.61 -1.56 -30.68
N SER A 539 -28.03 -0.42 -30.30
CA SER A 539 -28.55 0.42 -29.22
C SER A 539 -27.99 1.83 -29.27
N ILE A 540 -28.79 2.81 -28.83
CA ILE A 540 -28.38 4.21 -28.64
C ILE A 540 -28.40 4.50 -27.15
N ARG A 541 -27.31 5.07 -26.63
CA ARG A 541 -27.15 5.46 -25.21
C ARG A 541 -26.83 6.94 -25.13
N ILE A 542 -27.81 7.75 -24.70
CA ILE A 542 -27.64 9.20 -24.51
C ILE A 542 -27.26 9.48 -23.05
N VAL A 543 -26.12 10.15 -22.81
CA VAL A 543 -25.67 10.49 -21.46
C VAL A 543 -26.20 11.87 -21.09
N LYS A 544 -27.29 11.90 -20.30
CA LYS A 544 -27.93 13.14 -19.81
C LYS A 544 -27.25 13.78 -18.59
N LYS A 545 -26.09 13.27 -18.14
CA LYS A 545 -25.36 13.83 -17.00
C LYS A 545 -24.48 15.02 -17.45
N GLY A 546 -25.03 16.22 -17.36
CA GLY A 546 -24.37 17.51 -17.63
C GLY A 546 -24.69 18.08 -19.03
N LYS A 547 -24.56 19.41 -19.21
CA LYS A 547 -24.81 20.18 -20.45
C LYS A 547 -23.88 19.83 -21.64
N LYS A 548 -23.40 18.59 -21.75
CA LYS A 548 -22.32 18.18 -22.67
C LYS A 548 -22.77 17.38 -23.90
N GLY A 549 -24.07 17.11 -24.07
CA GLY A 549 -24.62 16.59 -25.34
C GLY A 549 -23.87 15.37 -25.90
N LEU A 550 -23.81 14.28 -25.14
CA LEU A 550 -23.03 13.08 -25.49
C LEU A 550 -23.94 11.88 -25.78
N ALA A 551 -23.64 11.15 -26.86
CA ALA A 551 -24.32 9.90 -27.19
C ALA A 551 -23.33 8.81 -27.64
N TYR A 552 -23.67 7.56 -27.36
CA TYR A 552 -22.97 6.37 -27.84
C TYR A 552 -23.92 5.51 -28.65
N ILE A 553 -23.49 5.08 -29.84
CA ILE A 553 -24.28 4.24 -30.74
C ILE A 553 -23.52 2.95 -30.98
N ASP A 554 -24.14 1.83 -30.62
CA ASP A 554 -23.58 0.50 -30.89
C ASP A 554 -24.14 0.00 -32.23
N PHE A 555 -23.27 -0.29 -33.18
CA PHE A 555 -23.64 -0.82 -34.51
C PHE A 555 -23.54 -2.35 -34.55
N LEU A 556 -24.27 -2.97 -35.48
CA LEU A 556 -24.17 -4.40 -35.74
C LEU A 556 -22.74 -4.77 -36.19
N ASN A 557 -22.18 -4.00 -37.13
CA ASN A 557 -20.90 -4.26 -37.78
C ASN A 557 -19.90 -3.11 -37.63
N GLN A 558 -18.61 -3.44 -37.63
CA GLN A 558 -17.52 -2.45 -37.53
C GLN A 558 -17.43 -1.53 -38.78
N GLU A 559 -17.61 -2.08 -39.97
CA GLU A 559 -17.52 -1.32 -41.23
C GLU A 559 -18.55 -0.19 -41.31
N GLU A 560 -19.69 -0.37 -40.65
CA GLU A 560 -20.78 0.60 -40.61
C GLU A 560 -20.50 1.70 -39.59
N ALA A 561 -19.94 1.36 -38.43
CA ALA A 561 -19.44 2.33 -37.46
C ALA A 561 -18.38 3.26 -38.07
N GLU A 562 -17.50 2.72 -38.95
CA GLU A 562 -16.51 3.50 -39.70
C GLU A 562 -17.13 4.41 -40.77
N LYS A 563 -18.15 3.92 -41.50
CA LYS A 563 -18.90 4.73 -42.48
C LYS A 563 -19.66 5.88 -41.79
N ALA A 564 -20.34 5.59 -40.69
CA ALA A 564 -21.06 6.57 -39.88
C ALA A 564 -20.12 7.65 -39.32
N CYS A 565 -18.92 7.28 -38.85
CA CYS A 565 -17.90 8.24 -38.43
C CYS A 565 -17.46 9.17 -39.57
N LYS A 566 -17.24 8.64 -40.78
CA LYS A 566 -16.78 9.46 -41.91
C LYS A 566 -17.84 10.43 -42.42
N GLN A 567 -19.12 10.04 -42.37
CA GLN A 567 -20.22 10.85 -42.87
C GLN A 567 -20.70 11.90 -41.86
N ALA A 568 -20.74 11.56 -40.57
CA ALA A 568 -21.33 12.43 -39.55
C ALA A 568 -20.34 13.35 -38.82
N ASN A 569 -19.03 13.15 -38.99
CA ASN A 569 -18.02 13.99 -38.36
C ASN A 569 -17.94 15.37 -39.05
N ASN A 570 -18.06 16.44 -38.28
CA ASN A 570 -18.12 17.85 -38.70
C ASN A 570 -19.41 18.31 -39.40
N LEU A 571 -20.52 17.58 -39.27
CA LEU A 571 -21.82 18.07 -39.72
C LEU A 571 -22.28 19.24 -38.83
N LYS A 572 -22.62 20.36 -39.47
CA LYS A 572 -23.25 21.52 -38.83
C LYS A 572 -24.75 21.30 -38.76
N ILE A 573 -25.30 21.27 -37.55
CA ILE A 573 -26.75 21.21 -37.33
C ILE A 573 -27.31 22.64 -37.22
N ASP A 574 -26.65 23.50 -36.43
CA ASP A 574 -26.97 24.94 -36.27
C ASP A 574 -25.68 25.79 -36.28
N ASP A 575 -25.80 27.12 -36.30
CA ASP A 575 -24.66 28.07 -36.25
C ASP A 575 -23.72 27.86 -35.05
N ASN A 576 -24.20 27.22 -33.96
CA ASN A 576 -23.43 26.92 -32.75
C ASN A 576 -23.16 25.41 -32.49
N HIS A 577 -23.63 24.49 -33.33
CA HIS A 577 -23.54 23.04 -33.09
C HIS A 577 -22.87 22.28 -34.24
N ILE A 578 -21.57 22.01 -34.12
CA ILE A 578 -20.81 21.11 -34.99
C ILE A 578 -20.67 19.76 -34.28
N LEU A 579 -21.15 18.68 -34.92
CA LEU A 579 -21.04 17.32 -34.39
C LEU A 579 -19.61 16.78 -34.52
N TYR A 580 -19.11 16.18 -33.44
CA TYR A 580 -17.85 15.42 -33.45
C TYR A 580 -18.15 13.93 -33.23
N VAL A 581 -17.76 13.09 -34.20
CA VAL A 581 -18.07 11.66 -34.22
C VAL A 581 -16.79 10.84 -34.33
N ALA A 582 -16.57 9.91 -33.39
CA ALA A 582 -15.37 9.07 -33.34
C ALA A 582 -15.68 7.64 -32.85
N LEU A 583 -14.87 6.66 -33.28
CA LEU A 583 -14.95 5.29 -32.78
C LEU A 583 -14.50 5.24 -31.31
N SER A 584 -15.25 4.53 -30.46
CA SER A 584 -14.97 4.42 -29.03
C SER A 584 -14.99 2.95 -28.58
N ALA A 585 -14.28 2.67 -27.49
CA ALA A 585 -14.35 1.41 -26.75
C ALA A 585 -14.63 1.74 -25.27
N PRO A 586 -15.90 1.78 -24.83
CA PRO A 586 -16.22 2.15 -23.45
C PRO A 586 -15.87 1.01 -22.46
N PRO A 587 -15.44 1.34 -21.22
CA PRO A 587 -15.18 0.34 -20.18
C PRO A 587 -16.48 -0.35 -19.75
N LYS A 588 -16.47 -1.68 -19.64
CA LYS A 588 -17.62 -2.47 -19.13
C LYS A 588 -17.82 -2.18 -17.63
N GLU A 589 -19.04 -1.81 -17.24
CA GLU A 589 -19.44 -1.79 -15.83
C GLU A 589 -19.42 -3.20 -15.23
N LYS A 590 -18.85 -3.34 -14.03
CA LYS A 590 -18.90 -4.59 -13.24
C LYS A 590 -20.31 -4.74 -12.68
N LYS A 591 -21.06 -5.75 -13.14
CA LYS A 591 -22.24 -6.24 -12.41
C LYS A 591 -21.74 -7.13 -11.27
N GLU A 592 -22.14 -6.85 -10.04
CA GLU A 592 -21.92 -7.74 -8.90
C GLU A 592 -22.76 -9.01 -9.12
N GLU A 593 -22.11 -10.18 -9.20
CA GLU A 593 -22.81 -11.46 -9.31
C GLU A 593 -23.37 -11.85 -7.93
N ILE A 594 -24.69 -11.90 -7.82
CA ILE A 594 -25.38 -12.26 -6.57
C ILE A 594 -25.50 -13.79 -6.50
N ASN A 595 -24.96 -14.39 -5.44
CA ASN A 595 -24.90 -15.85 -5.27
C ASN A 595 -26.26 -16.44 -4.85
N LEU A 596 -26.91 -17.19 -5.75
CA LEU A 596 -28.23 -17.83 -5.57
C LEU A 596 -28.21 -19.22 -4.89
N THR A 597 -27.08 -19.61 -4.29
CA THR A 597 -26.88 -20.98 -3.77
C THR A 597 -26.76 -21.00 -2.23
N LEU A 598 -27.49 -21.89 -1.56
CA LEU A 598 -27.38 -22.17 -0.12
C LEU A 598 -26.54 -23.42 0.15
N PHE A 599 -25.80 -23.39 1.26
CA PHE A 599 -25.01 -24.49 1.80
C PHE A 599 -25.64 -24.99 3.10
N LEU A 600 -26.03 -26.27 3.13
CA LEU A 600 -26.52 -26.97 4.32
C LEU A 600 -25.43 -27.87 4.89
N ASN A 601 -25.16 -27.74 6.19
CA ASN A 601 -24.16 -28.52 6.91
C ASN A 601 -24.78 -29.26 8.10
N ASN A 602 -24.18 -30.39 8.48
CA ASN A 602 -24.60 -31.31 9.55
C ASN A 602 -25.86 -32.13 9.22
N LEU A 603 -26.01 -32.51 7.95
CA LEU A 603 -27.03 -33.46 7.50
C LEU A 603 -26.68 -34.89 7.94
N PRO A 604 -27.65 -35.74 8.29
CA PRO A 604 -27.41 -37.15 8.54
C PRO A 604 -26.86 -37.87 7.30
N PHE A 605 -25.99 -38.86 7.52
CA PHE A 605 -25.30 -39.56 6.44
C PHE A 605 -26.22 -40.45 5.57
N GLU A 606 -27.43 -40.72 6.05
CA GLU A 606 -28.47 -41.52 5.37
C GLU A 606 -29.52 -40.67 4.63
N ILE A 607 -29.32 -39.34 4.55
CA ILE A 607 -30.33 -38.43 3.97
C ILE A 607 -30.52 -38.64 2.46
N LYS A 608 -31.79 -38.61 2.02
CA LYS A 608 -32.18 -38.64 0.60
C LYS A 608 -32.66 -37.27 0.11
N GLU A 609 -32.59 -37.04 -1.20
CA GLU A 609 -33.02 -35.78 -1.83
C GLU A 609 -34.48 -35.44 -1.52
N GLU A 610 -35.36 -36.44 -1.46
CA GLU A 610 -36.78 -36.31 -1.12
C GLU A 610 -37.02 -35.67 0.26
N GLU A 611 -36.15 -35.93 1.24
CA GLU A 611 -36.29 -35.41 2.61
C GLU A 611 -35.88 -33.94 2.69
N ILE A 612 -34.88 -33.54 1.90
CA ILE A 612 -34.49 -32.13 1.75
C ILE A 612 -35.61 -31.39 1.02
N GLN A 613 -36.20 -31.99 -0.01
CA GLN A 613 -37.30 -31.39 -0.76
C GLN A 613 -38.57 -31.23 0.08
N LYS A 614 -38.86 -32.17 1.00
CA LYS A 614 -39.96 -32.05 1.98
C LYS A 614 -39.80 -30.84 2.91
N GLN A 615 -38.57 -30.46 3.25
CA GLN A 615 -38.30 -29.31 4.13
C GLN A 615 -38.53 -27.95 3.43
N PHE A 616 -38.49 -27.93 2.09
CA PHE A 616 -38.60 -26.71 1.27
C PHE A 616 -39.79 -26.77 0.29
N GLN A 617 -40.87 -27.48 0.64
CA GLN A 617 -42.04 -27.65 -0.25
C GLN A 617 -42.66 -26.32 -0.71
N ASP A 618 -42.53 -25.26 0.09
CA ASP A 618 -43.10 -23.94 -0.20
C ASP A 618 -42.20 -23.06 -1.09
N ILE A 619 -41.03 -23.57 -1.54
CA ILE A 619 -40.02 -22.79 -2.28
C ILE A 619 -39.60 -23.54 -3.56
N GLN A 620 -39.51 -22.83 -4.68
CA GLN A 620 -39.04 -23.42 -5.95
C GLN A 620 -37.52 -23.61 -5.94
N ILE A 621 -37.09 -24.87 -5.93
CA ILE A 621 -35.68 -25.26 -5.98
C ILE A 621 -35.30 -25.62 -7.42
N LYS A 622 -34.16 -25.11 -7.90
CA LYS A 622 -33.62 -25.42 -9.22
C LYS A 622 -32.81 -26.72 -9.22
N GLU A 623 -31.95 -26.91 -8.22
CA GLU A 623 -31.13 -28.12 -8.11
C GLU A 623 -30.70 -28.40 -6.66
N ILE A 624 -30.69 -29.67 -6.24
CA ILE A 624 -30.15 -30.12 -4.96
C ILE A 624 -28.91 -30.99 -5.24
N ARG A 625 -27.74 -30.57 -4.77
CA ARG A 625 -26.47 -31.30 -4.92
C ARG A 625 -26.00 -31.83 -3.57
N ILE A 626 -26.18 -33.14 -3.34
CA ILE A 626 -25.65 -33.83 -2.15
C ILE A 626 -24.25 -34.37 -2.45
N ILE A 627 -23.28 -34.01 -1.62
CA ILE A 627 -21.89 -34.45 -1.83
C ILE A 627 -21.65 -35.79 -1.14
N LYS A 628 -21.21 -36.76 -1.94
CA LYS A 628 -20.91 -38.13 -1.54
C LYS A 628 -19.40 -38.37 -1.59
N ASP A 629 -18.89 -39.21 -0.69
CA ASP A 629 -17.51 -39.70 -0.68
C ASP A 629 -17.26 -40.69 -1.82
N ASP A 630 -15.99 -41.04 -2.07
CA ASP A 630 -15.57 -42.03 -3.10
C ASP A 630 -16.20 -43.43 -2.91
N LYS A 631 -16.79 -43.69 -1.74
CA LYS A 631 -17.54 -44.92 -1.38
C LYS A 631 -19.07 -44.77 -1.49
N GLY A 632 -19.57 -43.66 -2.01
CA GLY A 632 -21.00 -43.40 -2.22
C GLY A 632 -21.79 -42.93 -1.00
N LEU A 633 -21.15 -42.78 0.17
CA LEU A 633 -21.78 -42.30 1.41
C LEU A 633 -21.83 -40.77 1.46
N CYS A 634 -22.94 -40.17 1.88
CA CYS A 634 -23.08 -38.72 2.00
C CYS A 634 -22.08 -38.16 3.02
N ARG A 635 -21.41 -37.03 2.72
CA ARG A 635 -20.48 -36.37 3.66
C ARG A 635 -21.18 -35.47 4.69
N GLY A 636 -22.51 -35.45 4.71
CA GLY A 636 -23.32 -34.69 5.65
C GLY A 636 -23.46 -33.20 5.32
N TYR A 637 -23.27 -32.81 4.05
CA TYR A 637 -23.56 -31.46 3.57
C TYR A 637 -24.12 -31.46 2.13
N SER A 638 -24.93 -30.46 1.80
CA SER A 638 -25.54 -30.30 0.47
C SER A 638 -25.55 -28.82 0.03
N TYR A 639 -25.62 -28.62 -1.28
CA TYR A 639 -25.83 -27.31 -1.89
C TYR A 639 -27.22 -27.27 -2.55
N ILE A 640 -27.94 -26.18 -2.38
CA ILE A 640 -29.27 -25.97 -2.98
C ILE A 640 -29.23 -24.69 -3.80
N GLU A 641 -29.49 -24.80 -5.10
CA GLU A 641 -29.57 -23.66 -6.02
C GLU A 641 -31.04 -23.23 -6.17
N PHE A 642 -31.30 -21.94 -5.96
CA PHE A 642 -32.63 -21.33 -6.09
C PHE A 642 -32.72 -20.51 -7.37
N GLN A 643 -33.94 -20.24 -7.83
CA GLN A 643 -34.17 -19.39 -9.00
C GLN A 643 -34.03 -17.90 -8.66
N ASP A 644 -34.54 -17.48 -7.49
CA ASP A 644 -34.60 -16.08 -7.07
C ASP A 644 -33.96 -15.81 -5.71
N GLU A 645 -33.45 -14.59 -5.50
CA GLU A 645 -32.86 -14.14 -4.22
C GLU A 645 -33.87 -14.11 -3.07
N ASN A 646 -35.13 -13.78 -3.38
CA ASN A 646 -36.21 -13.76 -2.39
C ASN A 646 -36.47 -15.15 -1.81
N ASP A 647 -36.26 -16.19 -2.61
CA ASP A 647 -36.44 -17.59 -2.19
C ASP A 647 -35.30 -18.08 -1.31
N VAL A 648 -34.07 -17.61 -1.57
CA VAL A 648 -32.91 -17.83 -0.68
C VAL A 648 -33.16 -17.23 0.71
N GLN A 649 -33.75 -16.03 0.79
CA GLN A 649 -34.06 -15.39 2.06
C GLN A 649 -35.19 -16.09 2.82
N LYS A 650 -36.24 -16.54 2.13
CA LYS A 650 -37.32 -17.35 2.72
C LYS A 650 -36.80 -18.69 3.25
N ALA A 651 -35.95 -19.37 2.49
CA ALA A 651 -35.33 -20.63 2.92
C ALA A 651 -34.49 -20.47 4.19
N LEU A 652 -33.73 -19.36 4.31
CA LEU A 652 -32.98 -19.03 5.53
C LEU A 652 -33.89 -18.75 6.74
N GLN A 653 -35.05 -18.14 6.53
CA GLN A 653 -36.02 -17.88 7.61
C GLN A 653 -36.71 -19.17 8.09
N LEU A 654 -37.10 -20.06 7.17
CA LEU A 654 -37.73 -21.35 7.51
C LEU A 654 -36.80 -22.25 8.33
N ILE A 655 -35.52 -22.31 7.98
CA ILE A 655 -34.53 -23.11 8.73
C ILE A 655 -34.23 -22.51 10.11
N LYS A 656 -34.30 -21.19 10.27
CA LYS A 656 -34.19 -20.56 11.60
C LYS A 656 -35.35 -20.93 12.51
N GLN A 657 -36.55 -21.11 11.95
CA GLN A 657 -37.74 -21.50 12.70
C GLN A 657 -37.73 -23.01 13.03
N ASN A 658 -37.37 -23.87 12.06
CA ASN A 658 -37.29 -25.33 12.24
C ASN A 658 -35.90 -25.87 11.85
N PRO A 659 -34.91 -25.82 12.75
CA PRO A 659 -33.52 -26.16 12.42
C PRO A 659 -33.21 -27.66 12.50
N PHE A 660 -34.21 -28.55 12.60
CA PHE A 660 -33.99 -29.99 12.79
C PHE A 660 -34.49 -30.81 11.60
N ILE A 661 -33.66 -31.71 11.08
CA ILE A 661 -34.06 -32.80 10.17
C ILE A 661 -33.58 -34.11 10.77
N LEU A 662 -34.47 -35.11 10.85
CA LEU A 662 -34.22 -36.44 11.43
C LEU A 662 -33.49 -36.38 12.80
N GLY A 663 -33.90 -35.44 13.65
CA GLY A 663 -33.35 -35.28 15.01
C GLY A 663 -31.97 -34.60 15.10
N ARG A 664 -31.39 -34.12 13.99
CA ARG A 664 -30.12 -33.36 13.99
C ARG A 664 -30.33 -31.89 13.61
N LYS A 665 -29.63 -31.01 14.34
CA LYS A 665 -29.66 -29.57 14.09
C LYS A 665 -28.79 -29.22 12.87
N ILE A 666 -29.38 -28.62 11.84
CA ILE A 666 -28.71 -28.21 10.62
C ILE A 666 -28.23 -26.77 10.72
N ASN A 667 -27.12 -26.47 10.05
CA ASN A 667 -26.63 -25.12 9.87
C ASN A 667 -26.75 -24.73 8.38
N CYS A 668 -27.40 -23.61 8.09
CA CYS A 668 -27.59 -23.10 6.73
C CYS A 668 -26.86 -21.77 6.55
N GLN A 669 -26.08 -21.64 5.48
CA GLN A 669 -25.34 -20.43 5.11
C GLN A 669 -25.43 -20.19 3.60
N ILE A 670 -25.32 -18.93 3.17
CA ILE A 670 -25.17 -18.60 1.75
C ILE A 670 -23.81 -19.15 1.29
N ALA A 671 -23.79 -19.85 0.16
CA ALA A 671 -22.59 -20.45 -0.38
C ALA A 671 -21.63 -19.33 -0.82
N LYS A 672 -20.43 -19.32 -0.22
CA LYS A 672 -19.36 -18.41 -0.61
C LYS A 672 -18.63 -18.97 -1.83
N ASN A 673 -18.33 -18.12 -2.79
CA ASN A 673 -17.66 -18.53 -4.02
C ASN A 673 -16.26 -19.07 -3.68
N LYS A 674 -15.77 -20.10 -4.42
CA LYS A 674 -14.47 -20.75 -4.12
C LYS A 674 -13.32 -19.74 -4.10
N GLU A 675 -13.43 -18.66 -4.86
CA GLU A 675 -12.43 -17.59 -4.96
C GLU A 675 -12.39 -16.68 -3.72
N GLU A 676 -13.52 -16.42 -3.06
CA GLU A 676 -13.57 -15.65 -1.80
C GLU A 676 -13.05 -16.46 -0.60
N ILE A 677 -13.21 -17.80 -0.62
CA ILE A 677 -12.66 -18.70 0.40
C ILE A 677 -11.12 -18.74 0.35
N LEU A 678 -10.54 -18.48 -0.82
CA LEU A 678 -9.09 -18.33 -0.99
C LEU A 678 -8.58 -16.96 -0.50
N GLN A 679 -9.40 -15.91 -0.58
CA GLN A 679 -9.03 -14.56 -0.15
C GLN A 679 -9.22 -14.33 1.36
N ASN A 680 -10.18 -15.00 2.01
CA ASN A 680 -10.50 -14.83 3.44
C ASN A 680 -9.86 -15.88 4.38
N LYS A 681 -8.75 -16.51 4.00
CA LYS A 681 -7.91 -17.27 4.94
C LYS A 681 -6.89 -16.34 5.57
N GLU A 682 -7.26 -15.67 6.66
CA GLU A 682 -6.25 -15.24 7.63
C GLU A 682 -5.46 -16.47 8.06
N SER A 683 -4.17 -16.43 7.79
CA SER A 683 -3.27 -17.57 7.79
C SER A 683 -3.01 -18.11 9.19
N HIS A 684 -3.62 -19.24 9.56
CA HIS A 684 -3.30 -19.93 10.81
C HIS A 684 -2.13 -20.89 10.60
N TYR A 685 -0.95 -20.51 11.10
CA TYR A 685 0.23 -21.38 11.12
C TYR A 685 0.28 -22.20 12.42
N THR A 686 -0.76 -22.98 12.70
CA THR A 686 -0.91 -23.76 13.95
C THR A 686 -0.56 -25.24 13.78
N VAL A 687 0.18 -25.76 14.75
CA VAL A 687 0.63 -27.15 14.84
C VAL A 687 0.08 -27.81 16.10
N PHE A 688 -0.31 -29.08 15.98
CA PHE A 688 -0.76 -29.94 17.07
C PHE A 688 0.36 -30.89 17.48
N LEU A 689 0.71 -30.87 18.76
CA LEU A 689 1.67 -31.77 19.37
C LEU A 689 0.93 -32.83 20.18
N LYS A 690 1.01 -34.08 19.74
CA LYS A 690 0.36 -35.25 20.36
C LYS A 690 1.38 -36.03 21.19
N ASN A 691 0.97 -36.58 22.34
CA ASN A 691 1.79 -37.45 23.21
C ASN A 691 2.94 -36.74 23.97
N ILE A 692 2.71 -35.49 24.38
CA ILE A 692 3.66 -34.75 25.23
C ILE A 692 3.59 -35.25 26.67
N SER A 693 4.74 -35.36 27.35
CA SER A 693 4.80 -35.75 28.77
C SER A 693 3.99 -34.80 29.67
N PHE A 694 3.26 -35.35 30.64
CA PHE A 694 2.44 -34.58 31.60
C PHE A 694 3.24 -33.63 32.51
N LYS A 695 4.57 -33.78 32.56
CA LYS A 695 5.49 -32.89 33.30
C LYS A 695 6.04 -31.73 32.44
N THR A 696 5.69 -31.67 31.16
CA THR A 696 6.21 -30.68 30.21
C THR A 696 5.60 -29.31 30.46
N ARG A 697 6.43 -28.27 30.48
CA ARG A 697 6.02 -26.87 30.61
C ARG A 697 6.18 -26.15 29.28
N GLU A 698 5.57 -24.97 29.18
CA GLU A 698 5.70 -24.08 28.00
C GLU A 698 7.17 -23.74 27.70
N SER A 699 8.03 -23.66 28.71
CA SER A 699 9.48 -23.44 28.56
C SER A 699 10.16 -24.55 27.74
N ASP A 700 9.80 -25.80 27.99
CA ASP A 700 10.44 -26.96 27.36
C ASP A 700 10.05 -27.05 25.87
N ILE A 701 8.83 -26.64 25.54
CA ILE A 701 8.35 -26.56 24.15
C ILE A 701 9.04 -25.40 23.42
N ARG A 702 9.26 -24.26 24.10
CA ARG A 702 10.05 -23.14 23.53
C ARG A 702 11.49 -23.52 23.28
N GLU A 703 12.10 -24.29 24.18
CA GLU A 703 13.47 -24.78 24.06
C GLU A 703 13.64 -25.70 22.84
N PHE A 704 12.68 -26.61 22.61
CA PHE A 704 12.67 -27.48 21.44
C PHE A 704 12.53 -26.72 20.11
N PHE A 705 11.77 -25.63 20.10
CA PHE A 705 11.54 -24.80 18.92
C PHE A 705 12.37 -23.50 18.92
N THR A 706 13.53 -23.47 19.58
CA THR A 706 14.43 -22.29 19.68
C THR A 706 14.81 -21.68 18.33
N ASN A 707 14.93 -22.51 17.30
CA ASN A 707 15.27 -22.08 15.95
C ASN A 707 14.08 -21.44 15.18
N TYR A 708 12.89 -21.36 15.79
CA TYR A 708 11.66 -20.91 15.16
C TYR A 708 10.93 -19.87 16.01
N ILE A 709 10.38 -18.84 15.36
CA ILE A 709 9.63 -17.78 16.05
C ILE A 709 8.22 -18.27 16.36
N ILE A 710 7.97 -18.57 17.63
CA ILE A 710 6.66 -19.02 18.14
C ILE A 710 5.84 -17.81 18.59
N ASP A 711 4.59 -17.73 18.13
CA ASP A 711 3.64 -16.72 18.56
C ASP A 711 2.95 -17.13 19.88
N GLN A 712 2.33 -18.32 19.91
CA GLN A 712 1.55 -18.80 21.06
C GLN A 712 1.71 -20.31 21.31
N ILE A 713 1.68 -20.72 22.58
CA ILE A 713 1.69 -22.13 23.01
C ILE A 713 0.51 -22.35 23.95
N LEU A 714 -0.34 -23.33 23.66
CA LEU A 714 -1.48 -23.72 24.49
C LEU A 714 -1.39 -25.21 24.84
N ILE A 715 -1.09 -25.53 26.09
CA ILE A 715 -1.14 -26.91 26.62
C ILE A 715 -2.57 -27.21 27.07
N ALA A 716 -3.17 -28.27 26.56
CA ALA A 716 -4.52 -28.65 26.94
C ALA A 716 -4.55 -29.20 28.37
N LYS A 717 -5.49 -28.71 29.18
CA LYS A 717 -5.70 -29.13 30.57
C LYS A 717 -7.14 -29.61 30.77
N ASP A 718 -7.35 -30.53 31.70
CA ASP A 718 -8.65 -30.95 32.22
C ASP A 718 -9.32 -29.85 33.04
N LEU A 719 -10.60 -30.06 33.36
CA LEU A 719 -11.39 -29.18 34.24
C LEU A 719 -10.71 -28.99 35.62
N ASP A 720 -9.97 -30.00 36.09
CA ASP A 720 -9.19 -29.96 37.33
C ASP A 720 -7.76 -29.38 37.17
N GLY A 721 -7.42 -28.86 35.98
CA GLY A 721 -6.13 -28.21 35.72
C GLY A 721 -4.94 -29.14 35.45
N LYS A 722 -5.14 -30.46 35.41
CA LYS A 722 -4.11 -31.45 35.02
C LYS A 722 -3.91 -31.46 33.49
N PRO A 723 -2.68 -31.57 32.96
CA PRO A 723 -2.44 -31.57 31.52
C PRO A 723 -2.94 -32.85 30.85
N LYS A 724 -3.52 -32.74 29.64
CA LYS A 724 -4.05 -33.86 28.83
C LYS A 724 -3.01 -34.54 27.92
N GLY A 725 -1.75 -34.11 27.98
CA GLY A 725 -0.66 -34.70 27.19
C GLY A 725 -0.64 -34.29 25.71
N TYR A 726 -1.27 -33.17 25.35
CA TYR A 726 -1.15 -32.57 24.02
C TYR A 726 -1.13 -31.03 24.10
N ALA A 727 -0.58 -30.38 23.07
CA ALA A 727 -0.46 -28.93 23.00
C ALA A 727 -0.68 -28.41 21.57
N TYR A 728 -1.05 -27.14 21.46
CA TYR A 728 -1.11 -26.39 20.21
C TYR A 728 -0.03 -25.32 20.20
N VAL A 729 0.68 -25.18 19.08
CA VAL A 729 1.73 -24.18 18.90
C VAL A 729 1.41 -23.38 17.64
N SER A 730 1.31 -22.06 17.78
CA SER A 730 1.10 -21.12 16.67
C SER A 730 2.41 -20.45 16.30
N PHE A 731 2.71 -20.41 15.01
CA PHE A 731 3.88 -19.76 14.43
C PHE A 731 3.48 -18.48 13.68
N LYS A 732 4.44 -17.56 13.49
CA LYS A 732 4.20 -16.32 12.73
C LYS A 732 4.28 -16.50 11.21
N ASP A 733 5.01 -17.51 10.74
CA ASP A 733 5.31 -17.68 9.31
C ASP A 733 4.88 -19.05 8.74
N GLN A 734 4.41 -19.05 7.48
CA GLN A 734 4.06 -20.26 6.73
C GLN A 734 5.26 -21.17 6.47
N ASN A 735 6.43 -20.57 6.20
CA ASN A 735 7.65 -21.31 5.90
C ASN A 735 8.13 -22.10 7.12
N THR A 736 7.95 -21.54 8.31
CA THR A 736 8.22 -22.19 9.59
C THR A 736 7.30 -23.39 9.81
N LEU A 737 6.01 -23.25 9.47
CA LEU A 737 5.06 -24.37 9.52
C LEU A 737 5.49 -25.55 8.63
N TYR A 738 5.92 -25.29 7.40
CA TYR A 738 6.37 -26.36 6.49
C TYR A 738 7.62 -27.08 7.01
N LYS A 739 8.59 -26.34 7.56
CA LYS A 739 9.81 -26.91 8.15
C LYS A 739 9.48 -27.75 9.39
N VAL A 740 8.58 -27.27 10.25
CA VAL A 740 8.16 -27.98 11.47
C VAL A 740 7.36 -29.25 11.16
N LEU A 741 6.53 -29.24 10.11
CA LEU A 741 5.77 -30.42 9.67
C LEU A 741 6.67 -31.53 9.07
N GLN A 742 7.85 -31.18 8.54
CA GLN A 742 8.81 -32.17 8.03
C GLN A 742 9.44 -33.02 9.14
N ILE A 743 9.52 -32.51 10.37
CA ILE A 743 10.16 -33.18 11.50
C ILE A 743 9.36 -34.42 11.96
N LYS A 744 8.02 -34.43 11.79
CA LYS A 744 7.03 -35.50 12.10
C LYS A 744 7.01 -36.04 13.56
N LYS A 745 8.17 -36.27 14.19
CA LYS A 745 8.33 -36.77 15.57
C LYS A 745 9.49 -36.06 16.28
N GLY A 746 9.36 -35.85 17.58
CA GLY A 746 10.43 -35.30 18.44
C GLY A 746 10.43 -35.94 19.82
N ILE A 747 11.50 -35.76 20.59
CA ILE A 747 11.63 -36.29 21.95
C ILE A 747 11.70 -35.13 22.94
N ILE A 748 10.77 -35.08 23.90
CA ILE A 748 10.82 -34.15 25.05
C ILE A 748 10.73 -34.97 26.33
N LYS A 749 11.73 -34.82 27.21
CA LYS A 749 11.81 -35.49 28.54
C LYS A 749 11.53 -37.00 28.47
N ASN A 750 12.26 -37.69 27.60
CA ASN A 750 12.20 -39.15 27.38
C ASN A 750 10.83 -39.69 26.92
N ARG A 751 10.01 -38.86 26.27
CA ARG A 751 8.81 -39.29 25.55
C ARG A 751 8.78 -38.73 24.14
N GLU A 752 8.45 -39.60 23.18
CA GLU A 752 8.22 -39.24 21.78
C GLU A 752 6.86 -38.56 21.62
N PHE A 753 6.86 -37.39 20.98
CA PHE A 753 5.65 -36.67 20.59
C PHE A 753 5.55 -36.57 19.07
N GLU A 754 4.32 -36.52 18.56
CA GLU A 754 4.03 -36.41 17.12
C GLU A 754 3.54 -35.01 16.77
N ILE A 755 3.94 -34.53 15.60
CA ILE A 755 3.63 -33.19 15.09
C ILE A 755 2.61 -33.33 13.94
N LEU A 756 1.42 -32.76 14.11
CA LEU A 756 0.34 -32.77 13.11
C LEU A 756 -0.11 -31.35 12.76
N LYS A 757 -0.62 -31.15 11.54
CA LYS A 757 -1.22 -29.87 11.15
C LYS A 757 -2.54 -29.65 11.89
N SER A 758 -2.79 -28.43 12.36
CA SER A 758 -4.06 -28.07 13.00
C SER A 758 -4.68 -26.84 12.36
N ASP A 759 -5.98 -26.91 12.06
CA ASP A 759 -6.77 -25.77 11.56
C ASP A 759 -7.46 -25.00 12.70
N ARG A 760 -7.10 -25.25 13.97
CA ARG A 760 -7.70 -24.59 15.14
C ARG A 760 -7.03 -23.26 15.45
N GLN A 761 -7.83 -22.19 15.49
CA GLN A 761 -7.43 -20.92 16.11
C GLN A 761 -7.27 -21.08 17.64
N ILE A 762 -6.16 -20.59 18.19
CA ILE A 762 -6.00 -20.44 19.64
C ILE A 762 -6.76 -19.17 20.04
N THR A 763 -7.98 -19.33 20.55
CA THR A 763 -8.73 -18.18 21.09
C THR A 763 -8.14 -17.74 22.42
N ASN A 764 -7.89 -16.44 22.51
CA ASN A 764 -7.16 -15.82 23.60
C ASN A 764 -8.03 -15.78 24.88
N ARG A 765 -8.03 -16.83 25.70
CA ARG A 765 -8.77 -16.85 26.98
C ARG A 765 -8.32 -15.75 27.96
N LYS A 766 -7.10 -15.19 27.79
CA LYS A 766 -6.65 -13.99 28.53
C LYS A 766 -7.51 -12.76 28.25
N TYR A 767 -8.00 -12.60 27.02
CA TYR A 767 -8.86 -11.48 26.64
C TYR A 767 -10.28 -11.65 27.17
N ILE A 768 -10.82 -12.87 27.32
CA ILE A 768 -12.16 -13.05 27.92
C ILE A 768 -12.15 -12.65 29.41
N TYR A 769 -11.09 -12.99 30.14
CA TYR A 769 -10.93 -12.49 31.51
C TYR A 769 -10.68 -10.99 31.52
N PHE A 770 -9.80 -10.47 30.65
CA PHE A 770 -9.53 -9.02 30.58
C PHE A 770 -10.79 -8.22 30.21
N PHE A 771 -11.62 -8.70 29.29
CA PHE A 771 -12.87 -8.08 28.86
C PHE A 771 -13.94 -8.16 29.95
N ASN A 772 -14.03 -9.27 30.69
CA ASN A 772 -14.91 -9.38 31.86
C ASN A 772 -14.42 -8.49 33.03
N TYR A 773 -13.10 -8.36 33.23
CA TYR A 773 -12.50 -7.43 34.20
C TYR A 773 -12.69 -5.97 33.78
N PHE A 774 -12.63 -5.69 32.49
CA PHE A 774 -12.86 -4.37 31.92
C PHE A 774 -14.33 -3.97 32.00
N LEU A 775 -15.26 -4.91 31.75
CA LEU A 775 -16.69 -4.71 31.94
C LEU A 775 -17.04 -4.48 33.43
N LEU A 776 -16.44 -5.25 34.35
CA LEU A 776 -16.58 -5.02 35.80
C LEU A 776 -15.99 -3.67 36.22
N PHE A 777 -14.85 -3.27 35.64
CA PHE A 777 -14.22 -1.97 35.90
C PHE A 777 -15.07 -0.81 35.35
N PHE A 778 -15.73 -0.99 34.21
CA PHE A 778 -16.65 -0.01 33.63
C PHE A 778 -17.92 0.15 34.47
N LEU A 779 -18.50 -0.97 34.93
CA LEU A 779 -19.61 -0.96 35.89
C LEU A 779 -19.22 -0.33 37.23
N PHE A 780 -17.97 -0.51 37.67
CA PHE A 780 -17.41 0.15 38.84
C PHE A 780 -17.20 1.66 38.64
N LEU A 781 -16.77 2.09 37.45
CA LEU A 781 -16.66 3.49 37.09
C LEU A 781 -18.03 4.18 36.98
N GLU A 782 -19.03 3.52 36.39
CA GLU A 782 -20.40 4.04 36.35
C GLU A 782 -21.00 4.21 37.75
N THR A 783 -20.75 3.25 38.65
CA THR A 783 -21.22 3.36 40.04
C THR A 783 -20.47 4.46 40.81
N LEU A 784 -19.17 4.67 40.57
CA LEU A 784 -18.41 5.80 41.10
C LEU A 784 -18.87 7.15 40.55
N ILE A 785 -19.23 7.23 39.26
CA ILE A 785 -19.78 8.45 38.65
C ILE A 785 -21.15 8.76 39.24
N LYS A 786 -22.03 7.77 39.39
CA LYS A 786 -23.31 7.90 40.09
C LYS A 786 -23.12 8.31 41.56
N TRP A 787 -22.09 7.78 42.23
CA TRP A 787 -21.73 8.16 43.60
C TRP A 787 -21.25 9.61 43.69
N LYS A 788 -20.42 10.05 42.73
CA LYS A 788 -19.93 11.44 42.63
C LYS A 788 -21.07 12.42 42.29
N GLN A 789 -22.00 12.04 41.42
CA GLN A 789 -23.21 12.82 41.12
C GLN A 789 -24.14 12.90 42.33
N ASN A 790 -24.32 11.81 43.08
CA ASN A 790 -25.11 11.81 44.31
C ASN A 790 -24.45 12.65 45.42
N ILE A 791 -23.13 12.62 45.57
CA ILE A 791 -22.41 13.53 46.48
C ILE A 791 -22.51 14.98 46.02
N LYS A 792 -22.50 15.25 44.70
CA LYS A 792 -22.72 16.60 44.18
C LYS A 792 -24.15 17.08 44.45
N LYS A 793 -25.15 16.21 44.30
CA LYS A 793 -26.55 16.48 44.69
C LYS A 793 -26.69 16.69 46.20
N ILE A 794 -26.03 15.88 47.03
CA ILE A 794 -26.02 16.03 48.49
C ILE A 794 -25.30 17.32 48.91
N LYS A 795 -24.18 17.67 48.26
CA LYS A 795 -23.50 18.95 48.49
C LYS A 795 -24.31 20.15 48.01
N GLN A 796 -25.01 20.04 46.87
CA GLN A 796 -25.94 21.07 46.41
C GLN A 796 -27.13 21.24 47.37
N MET A 797 -27.66 20.14 47.92
CA MET A 797 -28.70 20.19 48.96
C MET A 797 -28.20 20.71 50.31
N MET A 798 -26.91 20.56 50.64
CA MET A 798 -26.32 21.12 51.87
C MET A 798 -25.93 22.61 51.76
N ILE A 799 -25.73 23.13 50.54
CA ILE A 799 -25.26 24.50 50.31
C ILE A 799 -26.43 25.48 50.07
N SER A 800 -27.63 24.98 49.73
CA SER A 800 -28.87 25.77 49.73
C SER A 800 -29.51 25.79 51.13
N ASP A 801 -29.08 26.73 51.95
CA ASP A 801 -29.76 27.40 53.07
C ASP A 801 -30.41 26.60 54.23
N ASN A 802 -30.05 27.03 55.45
CA ASN A 802 -30.89 27.16 56.65
C ASN A 802 -31.72 25.96 57.18
N PHE A 803 -31.50 24.73 56.71
CA PHE A 803 -32.30 23.59 57.16
C PHE A 803 -31.96 23.08 58.58
N LEU A 804 -30.75 23.34 59.10
CA LEU A 804 -30.32 22.83 60.42
C LEU A 804 -30.77 23.71 61.60
N ASN A 805 -30.99 25.01 61.38
CA ASN A 805 -31.42 25.92 62.46
C ASN A 805 -32.95 25.91 62.68
N GLU A 806 -33.75 25.52 61.69
CA GLU A 806 -35.21 25.34 61.87
C GLU A 806 -35.58 23.96 62.44
N ILE A 807 -34.76 22.92 62.24
CA ILE A 807 -35.04 21.57 62.76
C ILE A 807 -34.82 21.47 64.28
N PHE A 808 -33.89 22.24 64.85
CA PHE A 808 -33.64 22.18 66.30
C PHE A 808 -34.73 22.84 67.15
N ASN A 809 -35.55 23.74 66.57
CA ASN A 809 -36.54 24.51 67.33
C ASN A 809 -38.00 24.05 67.20
N ASN A 810 -38.35 23.13 66.30
CA ASN A 810 -39.74 22.64 66.20
C ASN A 810 -39.84 21.11 66.17
N LYS A 811 -40.31 20.55 67.30
CA LYS A 811 -40.64 19.13 67.51
C LYS A 811 -41.82 18.70 66.62
N LYS A 812 -41.65 18.50 65.31
CA LYS A 812 -42.68 17.84 64.49
C LYS A 812 -42.28 17.37 63.09
N TYR A 813 -41.18 16.61 62.91
CA TYR A 813 -41.04 15.77 61.72
C TYR A 813 -40.38 14.42 62.03
N ARG A 814 -41.18 13.35 62.02
CA ARG A 814 -40.73 11.96 61.89
C ARG A 814 -40.32 11.78 60.42
N ILE A 815 -39.03 11.87 60.11
CA ILE A 815 -38.49 11.48 58.81
C ILE A 815 -37.86 10.09 58.96
N ASP A 816 -38.22 9.21 58.04
CA ASP A 816 -38.09 7.75 58.12
C ASP A 816 -36.66 7.24 58.31
N LYS A 817 -36.46 6.50 59.43
CA LYS A 817 -35.28 5.66 59.72
C LYS A 817 -34.90 4.69 58.58
N LYS A 818 -35.81 4.43 57.64
CA LYS A 818 -35.58 3.55 56.48
C LYS A 818 -34.64 4.15 55.43
N ILE A 819 -34.66 5.47 55.20
CA ILE A 819 -33.81 6.11 54.19
C ILE A 819 -32.35 6.16 54.68
N PHE A 820 -32.15 6.51 55.96
CA PHE A 820 -30.84 6.46 56.59
C PHE A 820 -30.28 5.04 56.67
N GLY A 821 -31.12 4.05 56.97
CA GLY A 821 -30.74 2.64 56.94
C GLY A 821 -30.30 2.15 55.55
N TYR A 822 -30.99 2.59 54.50
CA TYR A 822 -30.67 2.22 53.12
C TYR A 822 -29.34 2.84 52.64
N ILE A 823 -29.04 4.07 53.09
CA ILE A 823 -27.77 4.75 52.79
C ILE A 823 -26.61 4.07 53.54
N PHE A 824 -26.79 3.75 54.82
CA PHE A 824 -25.77 3.06 55.62
C PHE A 824 -25.49 1.63 55.13
N TYR A 825 -26.53 0.91 54.70
CA TYR A 825 -26.42 -0.45 54.16
C TYR A 825 -25.60 -0.48 52.86
N ASN A 826 -25.82 0.49 51.96
CA ASN A 826 -25.07 0.59 50.70
C ASN A 826 -23.61 1.06 50.90
N ILE A 827 -23.35 1.89 51.93
CA ILE A 827 -21.98 2.28 52.31
C ILE A 827 -21.22 1.08 52.89
N ASN A 828 -21.85 0.29 53.75
CA ASN A 828 -21.21 -0.90 54.34
C ASN A 828 -20.92 -1.99 53.31
N ILE A 829 -21.82 -2.21 52.33
CA ILE A 829 -21.56 -3.15 51.23
C ILE A 829 -20.38 -2.68 50.37
N SER A 830 -20.31 -1.39 50.06
CA SER A 830 -19.18 -0.83 49.29
C SER A 830 -17.86 -0.95 50.04
N PHE A 831 -17.85 -0.72 51.36
CA PHE A 831 -16.67 -0.94 52.20
C PHE A 831 -16.27 -2.42 52.29
N TYR A 832 -17.25 -3.34 52.31
CA TYR A 832 -16.98 -4.78 52.34
C TYR A 832 -16.30 -5.27 51.05
N PHE A 833 -16.78 -4.82 49.89
CA PHE A 833 -16.13 -5.10 48.60
C PHE A 833 -14.75 -4.46 48.49
N PHE A 834 -14.56 -3.25 49.02
CA PHE A 834 -13.26 -2.60 49.08
C PHE A 834 -12.26 -3.36 49.97
N ARG A 835 -12.73 -3.89 51.11
CA ARG A 835 -11.92 -4.70 52.03
C ARG A 835 -11.51 -6.03 51.42
N ILE A 836 -12.41 -6.71 50.70
CA ILE A 836 -12.10 -7.94 49.95
C ILE A 836 -11.07 -7.65 48.84
N PHE A 837 -11.20 -6.52 48.13
CA PHE A 837 -10.27 -6.12 47.08
C PHE A 837 -8.86 -5.83 47.63
N ILE A 838 -8.75 -5.14 48.77
CA ILE A 838 -7.48 -4.88 49.45
C ILE A 838 -6.84 -6.19 49.96
N ILE A 839 -7.63 -7.08 50.57
CA ILE A 839 -7.13 -8.38 51.04
C ILE A 839 -6.62 -9.22 49.86
N TYR A 840 -7.33 -9.22 48.73
CA TYR A 840 -6.92 -9.92 47.52
C TYR A 840 -5.66 -9.30 46.88
N PHE A 841 -5.54 -7.97 46.89
CA PHE A 841 -4.37 -7.24 46.40
C PHE A 841 -3.13 -7.49 47.27
N LEU A 842 -3.28 -7.46 48.59
CA LEU A 842 -2.22 -7.76 49.56
C LEU A 842 -1.78 -9.23 49.48
N TYR A 843 -2.72 -10.17 49.31
CA TYR A 843 -2.42 -11.59 49.09
C TYR A 843 -1.61 -11.81 47.80
N LYS A 844 -1.91 -11.04 46.74
CA LYS A 844 -1.18 -11.11 45.46
C LYS A 844 0.20 -10.45 45.55
N GLN A 845 0.37 -9.36 46.30
CA GLN A 845 1.67 -8.76 46.59
C GLN A 845 2.57 -9.68 47.42
N GLN A 846 2.06 -10.33 48.47
CA GLN A 846 2.85 -11.31 49.24
C GLN A 846 3.31 -12.51 48.40
N LYS A 847 2.49 -12.95 47.43
CA LYS A 847 2.85 -14.03 46.50
C LYS A 847 3.89 -13.60 45.45
N TYR A 848 3.94 -12.31 45.13
CA TYR A 848 4.96 -11.71 44.26
C TYR A 848 6.30 -11.50 45.00
N GLN A 849 6.27 -11.02 46.25
CA GLN A 849 7.47 -10.84 47.08
C GLN A 849 8.12 -12.19 47.47
N LYS A 850 7.34 -13.23 47.79
CA LYS A 850 7.88 -14.59 48.05
C LYS A 850 8.51 -15.27 46.82
N LYS A 851 8.16 -14.85 45.59
CA LYS A 851 8.79 -15.34 44.35
C LYS A 851 10.12 -14.65 44.04
N ASN A 852 10.34 -13.44 44.53
CA ASN A 852 11.57 -12.68 44.29
C ASN A 852 12.62 -12.81 45.41
N GLN A 853 12.25 -13.17 46.64
CA GLN A 853 13.23 -13.46 47.71
C GLN A 853 14.06 -14.73 47.46
N LYS A 854 13.57 -15.71 46.67
CA LYS A 854 14.37 -16.88 46.27
C LYS A 854 15.37 -16.61 45.15
N LYS A 855 15.26 -15.47 44.45
CA LYS A 855 16.22 -15.05 43.41
C LYS A 855 17.30 -14.11 43.93
N LEU A 856 17.07 -13.39 45.03
CA LEU A 856 18.11 -12.55 45.66
C LEU A 856 19.10 -13.34 46.53
N ASN A 857 18.70 -14.46 47.16
CA ASN A 857 19.60 -15.28 47.98
C ASN A 857 20.54 -16.20 47.17
N PHE A 858 20.43 -16.23 45.84
CA PHE A 858 21.37 -16.94 44.96
C PHE A 858 22.38 -16.00 44.29
N CYS A 859 22.19 -14.68 44.41
CA CYS A 859 23.15 -13.67 43.94
C CYS A 859 23.99 -13.07 45.10
N ASN A 860 23.72 -13.46 46.35
CA ASN A 860 24.50 -13.09 47.54
C ASN A 860 25.28 -14.28 48.14
N LYS A 861 25.46 -15.35 47.36
CA LYS A 861 26.50 -16.38 47.49
C LYS A 861 27.24 -16.41 46.17
#